data_AF-A0A820A8M0-F1
#
_entry.id   AF-A0A820A8M0-F1
#
_cell.length_a   1.000
_cell.length_b   1.000
_cell.length_c   1.000
_cell.angle_alpha   90.00
_cell.angle_beta   90.00
_cell.angle_gamma   90.00
#
_symmetry.space_group_name_H-M   'P 1'
#
loop_
_entity.id
_entity.type
_entity.pdbx_description
1 polymer ?
#
loop_
_entity_poly.entity_id
_entity_poly.type
_entity_poly.pdbx_seq_one_letter_code
_entity_poly.pdbx_strand_id
1 'polypeptide(L)'
;EKKAKSVSIIHPDEKKSSHLLRKEKLFEQLQKIFKDKGYSSQTLIPVDKYHIGLDLNDDNPSLPRDFPLEYSILQRTSLIEVKVEYKEKSVNYFTRLECPVINIFNRILNDPKLGVNPNTENVICVFDESRRLIYDGIIGDLFSVNDQEKRKVCLIITEENESISFHEILYRTAQDEEKRILLHPSTIWQNLDNWFREQPVAKNLGTEYFSYFLKEKNSIVDETDNISSTIEPITIDVISRDSTMNVQISYEDASEKICVLKVMKINQLLYNEKLLSKLNLNVNSLRDCFVALGENSDQRLSNEDTHKSIGEFFVDDQQVVEFRIAYLIQILTSNNNEKPEEVLLLNRKVMIEELFRISKGSDRGYKYLASCNTKQIIDVHQLLSDVNETRFLLVKEDQLCSVHIRRSTENQLISIDDNDETDSKQDFASFATIADVYKANHIDNQNKYLLFEKDFLPSMETLLSIFVSTSPIEFEVSSEKLSIHIIVENSIDKQTVNYYSSSQTQFHRLRSIACQLMHLNPKFYQLMYDGTELSDDEMCLDDLETVPNEVKLDLICIAPLKASIKFEQMEVLIPCTEETLASELVEEALLKMNFSKSNLCQFELFALVDEEIQVEMDYKIEDVREIFPEDTETMKLELKKK
;
A
#
# COMPACT_ATOMS: atom_id res chain seq x y z
N GLU A 1 -56.09 -6.07 -38.37
CA GLU A 1 -56.71 -7.36 -37.98
C GLU A 1 -58.22 -7.26 -38.17
N LYS A 2 -58.87 -8.10 -39.00
CA LYS A 2 -60.33 -7.99 -39.28
C LYS A 2 -61.20 -9.13 -38.70
N LYS A 3 -60.61 -10.04 -37.93
CA LYS A 3 -61.32 -11.18 -37.33
C LYS A 3 -61.87 -10.81 -35.95
N ALA A 4 -63.11 -11.20 -35.67
CA ALA A 4 -63.67 -11.09 -34.32
C ALA A 4 -62.88 -12.02 -33.37
N LYS A 5 -62.56 -11.53 -32.17
CA LYS A 5 -61.89 -12.30 -31.12
C LYS A 5 -62.82 -12.39 -29.91
N SER A 6 -62.68 -13.47 -29.15
CA SER A 6 -63.43 -13.64 -27.91
C SER A 6 -62.81 -12.77 -26.82
N VAL A 7 -63.58 -11.84 -26.27
CA VAL A 7 -63.17 -10.91 -25.21
C VAL A 7 -63.86 -11.31 -23.92
N SER A 8 -63.06 -11.55 -22.88
CA SER A 8 -63.50 -11.82 -21.51
C SER A 8 -63.66 -10.52 -20.74
N ILE A 9 -64.78 -10.37 -20.05
CA ILE A 9 -65.08 -9.23 -19.16
C ILE A 9 -65.38 -9.78 -17.78
N ILE A 10 -64.53 -9.42 -16.82
CA ILE A 10 -64.64 -9.75 -15.40
C ILE A 10 -65.42 -8.62 -14.72
N HIS A 11 -66.59 -8.95 -14.17
CA HIS A 11 -67.47 -8.01 -13.48
C HIS A 11 -67.01 -7.78 -12.03
N PRO A 12 -67.53 -6.74 -11.32
CA PRO A 12 -67.16 -6.49 -9.93
C PRO A 12 -67.51 -7.63 -8.94
N ASP A 13 -68.44 -8.51 -9.33
CA ASP A 13 -68.81 -9.72 -8.59
C ASP A 13 -67.98 -10.96 -8.99
N GLU A 14 -66.84 -10.72 -9.66
CA GLU A 14 -65.89 -11.71 -10.20
C GLU A 14 -66.45 -12.66 -11.27
N LYS A 15 -67.72 -12.52 -11.66
CA LYS A 15 -68.28 -13.31 -12.76
C LYS A 15 -67.65 -12.89 -14.07
N LYS A 16 -67.36 -13.88 -14.92
CA LYS A 16 -66.83 -13.66 -16.27
C LYS A 16 -67.94 -13.73 -17.31
N SER A 17 -67.94 -12.79 -18.25
CA SER A 17 -68.76 -12.85 -19.46
C SER A 17 -67.87 -12.81 -20.69
N SER A 18 -68.19 -13.59 -21.72
CA SER A 18 -67.40 -13.69 -22.94
C SER A 18 -68.21 -13.17 -24.12
N HIS A 19 -67.60 -12.31 -24.93
CA HIS A 19 -68.24 -11.65 -26.07
C HIS A 19 -67.36 -11.78 -27.31
N LEU A 20 -67.93 -12.29 -28.41
CA LEU A 20 -67.23 -12.38 -29.68
C LEU A 20 -67.38 -11.05 -30.45
N LEU A 21 -66.33 -10.23 -30.48
CA LEU A 21 -66.40 -8.88 -31.05
C LEU A 21 -65.11 -8.48 -31.79
N ARG A 22 -65.23 -7.49 -32.68
CA ARG A 22 -64.10 -6.88 -33.38
C ARG A 22 -63.56 -5.69 -32.56
N LYS A 23 -62.30 -5.29 -32.77
CA LYS A 23 -61.64 -4.21 -32.00
C LYS A 23 -62.43 -2.91 -32.00
N GLU A 24 -63.01 -2.55 -33.14
CA GLU A 24 -63.77 -1.32 -33.33
C GLU A 24 -65.11 -1.33 -32.57
N LYS A 25 -65.63 -2.51 -32.23
CA LYS A 25 -66.89 -2.72 -31.50
C LYS A 25 -66.72 -2.77 -29.99
N LEU A 26 -65.49 -2.78 -29.48
CA LEU A 26 -65.21 -2.98 -28.06
C LEU A 26 -65.83 -1.88 -27.19
N PHE A 27 -65.62 -0.62 -27.56
CA PHE A 27 -66.07 0.52 -26.76
C PHE A 27 -67.61 0.57 -26.68
N GLU A 28 -68.29 0.40 -27.83
CA GLU A 28 -69.76 0.27 -27.89
C GLU A 28 -70.27 -0.87 -26.98
N GLN A 29 -69.56 -2.01 -26.98
CA GLN A 29 -69.95 -3.15 -26.17
C GLN A 29 -69.73 -2.90 -24.66
N LEU A 30 -68.64 -2.25 -24.27
CA LEU A 30 -68.39 -1.88 -22.87
C LEU A 30 -69.45 -0.88 -22.36
N GLN A 31 -69.78 0.14 -23.17
CA GLN A 31 -70.87 1.08 -22.85
C GLN A 31 -72.22 0.37 -22.71
N LYS A 32 -72.53 -0.58 -23.61
CA LYS A 32 -73.74 -1.40 -23.53
C LYS A 32 -73.77 -2.22 -22.24
N ILE A 33 -72.65 -2.86 -21.87
CA ILE A 33 -72.56 -3.65 -20.63
C ILE A 33 -72.77 -2.79 -19.40
N PHE A 34 -72.18 -1.59 -19.35
CA PHE A 34 -72.40 -0.64 -18.26
C PHE A 34 -73.87 -0.25 -18.14
N LYS A 35 -74.54 0.03 -19.26
CA LYS A 35 -75.98 0.33 -19.28
C LYS A 35 -76.83 -0.85 -18.83
N ASP A 36 -76.59 -2.04 -19.39
CA ASP A 36 -77.38 -3.26 -19.14
C ASP A 36 -77.25 -3.73 -17.68
N LYS A 37 -76.07 -3.52 -17.06
CA LYS A 37 -75.80 -3.90 -15.66
C LYS A 37 -76.07 -2.78 -14.65
N GLY A 38 -76.41 -1.57 -15.09
CA GLY A 38 -76.60 -0.41 -14.22
C GLY A 38 -75.32 0.08 -13.55
N TYR A 39 -74.16 -0.12 -14.17
CA TYR A 39 -72.87 0.38 -13.67
C TYR A 39 -72.75 1.88 -13.91
N SER A 40 -72.26 2.61 -12.91
CA SER A 40 -71.96 4.04 -13.04
C SER A 40 -70.52 4.23 -13.55
N SER A 41 -70.36 4.95 -14.66
CA SER A 41 -69.04 5.34 -15.20
C SER A 41 -68.28 6.32 -14.29
N GLN A 42 -68.94 6.87 -13.26
CA GLN A 42 -68.29 7.71 -12.25
C GLN A 42 -67.57 6.87 -11.18
N THR A 43 -68.10 5.68 -10.86
CA THR A 43 -67.57 4.84 -9.77
C THR A 43 -66.82 3.61 -10.28
N LEU A 44 -67.15 3.12 -11.47
CA LEU A 44 -66.54 1.94 -12.07
C LEU A 44 -65.88 2.28 -13.41
N ILE A 45 -64.81 1.58 -13.72
CA ILE A 45 -64.04 1.76 -14.95
C ILE A 45 -63.55 0.40 -15.49
N PRO A 46 -63.67 0.13 -16.80
CA PRO A 46 -63.02 -1.02 -17.42
C PRO A 46 -61.51 -0.84 -17.43
N VAL A 47 -60.77 -1.83 -16.94
CA VAL A 47 -59.30 -1.89 -16.90
C VAL A 47 -58.87 -3.05 -17.77
N ASP A 48 -57.93 -2.82 -18.68
CA ASP A 48 -57.43 -3.88 -19.55
C ASP A 48 -56.42 -4.80 -18.84
N LYS A 49 -55.97 -5.85 -19.55
CA LYS A 49 -54.93 -6.77 -19.05
C LYS A 49 -53.59 -6.09 -18.74
N TYR A 50 -53.36 -4.88 -19.23
CA TYR A 50 -52.15 -4.09 -19.01
C TYR A 50 -52.30 -3.14 -17.80
N HIS A 51 -53.41 -3.25 -17.07
CA HIS A 51 -53.74 -2.46 -15.88
C HIS A 51 -54.03 -0.98 -16.13
N ILE A 52 -54.45 -0.63 -17.34
CA ILE A 52 -54.83 0.74 -17.72
C ILE A 52 -56.34 0.83 -17.92
N GLY A 53 -56.95 1.79 -17.24
CA GLY A 53 -58.37 2.12 -17.31
C GLY A 53 -58.76 2.78 -18.63
N LEU A 54 -59.94 2.42 -19.13
CA LEU A 54 -60.59 3.03 -20.29
C LEU A 54 -61.71 3.95 -19.82
N ASP A 55 -61.55 5.26 -19.96
CA ASP A 55 -62.63 6.20 -19.62
C ASP A 55 -63.75 6.09 -20.67
N LEU A 56 -64.91 5.59 -20.25
CA LEU A 56 -66.07 5.40 -21.14
C LEU A 56 -66.78 6.71 -21.49
N ASN A 57 -66.42 7.82 -20.83
CA ASN A 57 -66.92 9.16 -21.13
C ASN A 57 -66.04 9.90 -22.16
N ASP A 58 -64.98 9.25 -22.64
CA ASP A 58 -64.07 9.80 -23.63
C ASP A 58 -64.60 9.56 -25.05
N ASP A 59 -64.71 10.62 -25.86
CA ASP A 59 -65.16 10.54 -27.26
C ASP A 59 -64.12 9.87 -28.17
N ASN A 60 -62.85 9.82 -27.75
CA ASN A 60 -61.78 9.19 -28.51
C ASN A 60 -60.83 8.42 -27.56
N PRO A 61 -61.29 7.29 -27.00
CA PRO A 61 -60.54 6.53 -26.01
C PRO A 61 -59.27 5.96 -26.64
N SER A 62 -58.13 6.13 -25.98
CA SER A 62 -56.89 5.51 -26.41
C SER A 62 -57.01 3.99 -26.27
N LEU A 63 -56.94 3.28 -27.39
CA LEU A 63 -56.95 1.82 -27.38
C LEU A 63 -55.51 1.31 -27.53
N PRO A 64 -55.11 0.27 -26.80
CA PRO A 64 -53.78 -0.30 -26.95
C PRO A 64 -53.59 -0.85 -28.38
N ARG A 65 -52.34 -0.86 -28.86
CA ARG A 65 -51.99 -1.39 -30.18
C ARG A 65 -52.45 -2.84 -30.33
N ASP A 66 -52.07 -3.66 -29.35
CA ASP A 66 -52.52 -5.04 -29.23
C ASP A 66 -53.93 -5.10 -28.65
N PHE A 67 -54.83 -5.83 -29.31
CA PHE A 67 -56.20 -6.01 -28.85
C PHE A 67 -56.26 -6.90 -27.59
N PRO A 68 -56.47 -6.36 -26.37
CA PRO A 68 -56.56 -7.14 -25.15
C PRO A 68 -57.80 -8.01 -25.20
N LEU A 69 -57.64 -9.27 -24.83
CA LEU A 69 -58.73 -10.25 -24.81
C LEU A 69 -59.40 -10.36 -23.43
N GLU A 70 -58.93 -9.59 -22.44
CA GLU A 70 -59.49 -9.57 -21.10
C GLU A 70 -59.57 -8.15 -20.55
N TYR A 71 -60.71 -7.83 -19.93
CA TYR A 71 -60.98 -6.58 -19.22
C TYR A 71 -61.61 -6.88 -17.86
N SER A 72 -61.25 -6.10 -16.84
CA SER A 72 -61.84 -6.16 -15.50
C SER A 72 -62.53 -4.84 -15.19
N ILE A 73 -63.76 -4.89 -14.67
CA ILE A 73 -64.48 -3.68 -14.23
C ILE A 73 -64.14 -3.45 -12.75
N LEU A 74 -63.38 -2.40 -12.46
CA LEU A 74 -62.88 -2.09 -11.12
C LEU A 74 -63.45 -0.78 -10.60
N GLN A 75 -63.36 -0.56 -9.28
CA GLN A 75 -63.67 0.73 -8.68
C GLN A 75 -62.64 1.77 -9.11
N ARG A 76 -63.09 2.96 -9.51
CA ARG A 76 -62.20 4.06 -9.91
C ARG A 76 -61.26 4.46 -8.76
N THR A 77 -61.70 4.32 -7.51
CA THR A 77 -60.92 4.58 -6.28
C THR A 77 -59.76 3.61 -6.05
N SER A 78 -59.74 2.44 -6.72
CA SER A 78 -58.62 1.50 -6.65
C SER A 78 -57.54 1.78 -7.71
N LEU A 79 -57.70 2.84 -8.49
CA LEU A 79 -56.75 3.27 -9.51
C LEU A 79 -56.12 4.60 -9.11
N ILE A 80 -54.99 4.90 -9.74
CA ILE A 80 -54.27 6.16 -9.61
C ILE A 80 -54.28 6.90 -10.94
N GLU A 81 -54.28 8.22 -10.88
CA GLU A 81 -54.24 9.08 -12.05
C GLU A 81 -52.78 9.37 -12.43
N VAL A 82 -52.44 9.17 -13.70
CA VAL A 82 -51.14 9.44 -14.30
C VAL A 82 -51.32 10.51 -15.37
N LYS A 83 -50.73 11.69 -15.16
CA LYS A 83 -50.81 12.82 -16.09
C LYS A 83 -49.61 12.82 -17.04
N VAL A 84 -49.86 12.58 -18.32
CA VAL A 84 -48.84 12.60 -19.38
C VAL A 84 -48.85 13.96 -20.07
N GLU A 85 -47.68 14.56 -20.26
CA GLU A 85 -47.53 15.86 -20.91
C GLU A 85 -46.63 15.72 -22.15
N TYR A 86 -47.14 16.06 -23.32
CA TYR A 86 -46.37 16.04 -24.57
C TYR A 86 -46.66 17.29 -25.39
N LYS A 87 -45.61 18.07 -25.69
CA LYS A 87 -45.73 19.41 -26.29
C LYS A 87 -46.71 20.24 -25.44
N GLU A 88 -47.71 20.88 -26.04
CA GLU A 88 -48.73 21.67 -25.33
C GLU A 88 -49.94 20.83 -24.87
N LYS A 89 -49.88 19.51 -24.97
CA LYS A 89 -51.01 18.62 -24.69
C LYS A 89 -50.79 17.84 -23.40
N SER A 90 -51.87 17.64 -22.65
CA SER A 90 -51.87 16.76 -21.47
C SER A 90 -53.01 15.75 -21.54
N VAL A 91 -52.72 14.49 -21.22
CA VAL A 91 -53.69 13.41 -21.15
C VAL A 91 -53.56 12.68 -19.82
N ASN A 92 -54.68 12.41 -19.16
CA ASN A 92 -54.71 11.66 -17.92
C ASN A 92 -55.10 10.21 -18.19
N TYR A 93 -54.35 9.28 -17.61
CA TYR A 93 -54.65 7.85 -17.61
C TYR A 93 -54.96 7.41 -16.18
N PHE A 94 -55.85 6.42 -16.03
CA PHE A 94 -56.05 5.74 -14.75
C PHE A 94 -55.34 4.39 -14.79
N THR A 95 -54.45 4.10 -13.85
CA THR A 95 -53.70 2.84 -13.83
C THR A 95 -53.76 2.18 -12.47
N ARG A 96 -53.49 0.88 -12.40
CA ARG A 96 -53.20 0.23 -11.12
C ARG A 96 -51.77 0.55 -10.68
N LEU A 97 -51.50 0.41 -9.38
CA LEU A 97 -50.14 0.52 -8.83
C LEU A 97 -49.21 -0.55 -9.41
N GLU A 98 -49.72 -1.74 -9.69
CA GLU A 98 -48.92 -2.83 -10.25
C GLU A 98 -48.68 -2.69 -11.76
N CYS A 99 -49.18 -1.61 -12.40
CA CYS A 99 -48.97 -1.39 -13.82
C CYS A 99 -47.48 -1.19 -14.12
N PRO A 100 -46.85 -1.99 -14.99
CA PRO A 100 -45.51 -1.72 -15.46
C PRO A 100 -45.44 -0.40 -16.23
N VAL A 101 -44.41 0.41 -15.98
CA VAL A 101 -44.22 1.71 -16.66
C VAL A 101 -44.20 1.55 -18.19
N ILE A 102 -43.64 0.46 -18.70
CA ILE A 102 -43.61 0.11 -20.13
C ILE A 102 -45.00 -0.02 -20.77
N ASN A 103 -46.01 -0.42 -20.01
CA ASN A 103 -47.38 -0.52 -20.54
C ASN A 103 -47.99 0.86 -20.77
N ILE A 104 -47.64 1.84 -19.92
CA ILE A 104 -48.04 3.23 -20.11
C ILE A 104 -47.37 3.80 -21.37
N PHE A 105 -46.07 3.53 -21.60
CA PHE A 105 -45.38 3.95 -22.82
C PHE A 105 -46.08 3.43 -24.08
N ASN A 106 -46.40 2.13 -24.10
CA ASN A 106 -47.10 1.53 -25.21
C ASN A 106 -48.48 2.15 -25.44
N ARG A 107 -49.16 2.63 -24.39
CA ARG A 107 -50.45 3.32 -24.54
C ARG A 107 -50.27 4.72 -25.13
N ILE A 108 -49.30 5.47 -24.61
CA ILE A 108 -48.98 6.85 -25.01
C ILE A 108 -48.57 6.94 -26.48
N LEU A 109 -47.66 6.06 -26.93
CA LEU A 109 -47.18 6.04 -28.31
C LEU A 109 -48.28 5.82 -29.35
N ASN A 110 -49.42 5.29 -28.91
CA ASN A 110 -50.57 5.03 -29.77
C ASN A 110 -51.77 5.93 -29.45
N ASP A 111 -51.61 6.92 -28.57
CA ASP A 111 -52.71 7.80 -28.19
C ASP A 111 -52.91 8.91 -29.24
N PRO A 112 -54.05 8.91 -29.97
CA PRO A 112 -54.31 9.90 -31.00
C PRO A 112 -54.42 11.33 -30.45
N LYS A 113 -54.69 11.49 -29.15
CA LYS A 113 -54.78 12.82 -28.51
C LYS A 113 -53.43 13.48 -28.41
N LEU A 114 -52.40 12.72 -28.04
CA LEU A 114 -51.03 13.24 -27.96
C LEU A 114 -50.49 13.52 -29.37
N GLY A 115 -50.87 12.71 -30.37
CA GLY A 115 -50.45 12.90 -31.76
C GLY A 115 -48.98 12.55 -31.97
N VAL A 116 -48.46 11.61 -31.17
CA VAL A 116 -47.11 11.06 -31.29
C VAL A 116 -47.04 10.27 -32.60
N ASN A 117 -46.04 10.53 -33.43
CA ASN A 117 -45.80 9.72 -34.62
C ASN A 117 -45.10 8.42 -34.18
N PRO A 118 -45.72 7.24 -34.33
CA PRO A 118 -45.09 5.98 -33.92
C PRO A 118 -43.89 5.59 -34.79
N ASN A 119 -43.65 6.31 -35.90
CA ASN A 119 -42.52 6.10 -36.81
C ASN A 119 -41.34 7.05 -36.56
N THR A 120 -41.42 7.97 -35.58
CA THR A 120 -40.26 8.75 -35.15
C THR A 120 -39.51 8.01 -34.05
N GLU A 121 -38.18 8.07 -34.08
CA GLU A 121 -37.37 7.64 -32.94
C GLU A 121 -37.67 8.60 -31.79
N ASN A 122 -38.47 8.12 -30.83
CA ASN A 122 -38.87 8.91 -29.68
C ASN A 122 -38.10 8.42 -28.44
N VAL A 123 -37.37 9.32 -27.78
CA VAL A 123 -36.79 9.03 -26.46
C VAL A 123 -37.84 9.40 -25.41
N ILE A 124 -38.24 8.41 -24.61
CA ILE A 124 -39.23 8.58 -23.54
C ILE A 124 -38.54 8.46 -22.19
N CYS A 125 -38.69 9.48 -21.34
CA CYS A 125 -38.17 9.47 -19.98
C CYS A 125 -39.31 9.63 -18.96
N VAL A 126 -39.24 8.86 -17.87
CA VAL A 126 -40.15 8.95 -16.72
C VAL A 126 -39.37 9.48 -15.54
N PHE A 127 -39.97 10.47 -14.88
CA PHE A 127 -39.46 11.04 -13.66
C PHE A 127 -40.45 10.77 -12.54
N ASP A 128 -39.96 10.32 -11.38
CA ASP A 128 -40.75 10.34 -10.15
C ASP A 128 -40.95 11.77 -9.63
N GLU A 129 -41.67 11.90 -8.52
CA GLU A 129 -41.86 13.18 -7.82
C GLU A 129 -40.55 13.83 -7.34
N SER A 130 -39.51 13.03 -7.14
CA SER A 130 -38.14 13.46 -6.77
C SER A 130 -37.23 13.67 -7.98
N ARG A 131 -37.74 13.54 -9.20
CA ARG A 131 -37.05 13.69 -10.49
C ARG A 131 -35.93 12.69 -10.74
N ARG A 132 -36.02 11.49 -10.18
CA ARG A 132 -35.17 10.36 -10.56
C ARG A 132 -35.68 9.76 -11.86
N LEU A 133 -34.76 9.49 -12.79
CA LEU A 133 -35.06 8.78 -14.03
C LEU A 133 -35.41 7.33 -13.72
N ILE A 134 -36.55 6.85 -14.22
CA ILE A 134 -37.02 5.49 -13.97
C ILE A 134 -37.26 4.80 -15.30
N TYR A 135 -36.48 3.75 -15.56
CA TYR A 135 -36.46 3.04 -16.84
C TYR A 135 -37.09 1.64 -16.76
N ASP A 136 -37.14 1.04 -15.56
CA ASP A 136 -37.74 -0.28 -15.30
C ASP A 136 -38.39 -0.26 -13.90
N GLY A 137 -39.65 -0.68 -13.80
CA GLY A 137 -40.42 -0.61 -12.56
C GLY A 137 -41.94 -0.66 -12.73
N ILE A 138 -42.64 -0.77 -11.60
CA ILE A 138 -44.11 -0.62 -11.55
C ILE A 138 -44.47 0.78 -11.08
N ILE A 139 -45.63 1.26 -11.51
CA ILE A 139 -46.11 2.60 -11.19
C ILE A 139 -46.21 2.83 -9.67
N GLY A 140 -46.45 1.79 -8.88
CA GLY A 140 -46.49 1.84 -7.42
C GLY A 140 -45.18 2.28 -6.77
N ASP A 141 -44.04 2.00 -7.42
CA ASP A 141 -42.71 2.39 -6.92
C ASP A 141 -42.45 3.90 -7.07
N LEU A 142 -43.27 4.60 -7.86
CA LEU A 142 -43.15 6.03 -8.13
C LEU A 142 -43.67 6.92 -6.99
N PHE A 143 -44.29 6.34 -5.97
CA PHE A 143 -44.97 7.08 -4.90
C PHE A 143 -44.37 6.75 -3.54
N SER A 144 -43.97 7.77 -2.80
CA SER A 144 -43.65 7.62 -1.38
C SER A 144 -44.92 7.33 -0.56
N VAL A 145 -44.79 6.54 0.52
CA VAL A 145 -45.90 6.01 1.34
C VAL A 145 -46.81 7.10 1.94
N ASN A 146 -46.35 8.36 1.97
CA ASN A 146 -46.98 9.43 2.74
C ASN A 146 -47.78 10.47 1.93
N ASP A 147 -47.78 10.44 0.60
CA ASP A 147 -48.52 11.44 -0.20
C ASP A 147 -49.65 10.80 -1.02
N GLN A 148 -50.86 10.78 -0.46
CA GLN A 148 -52.06 10.30 -1.15
C GLN A 148 -52.70 11.34 -2.07
N GLU A 149 -52.40 12.65 -1.89
CA GLU A 149 -53.13 13.72 -2.57
C GLU A 149 -52.45 14.32 -3.82
N LYS A 150 -51.19 13.95 -4.15
CA LYS A 150 -50.44 14.58 -5.27
C LYS A 150 -49.64 13.60 -6.12
N ARG A 151 -50.23 12.47 -6.48
CA ARG A 151 -49.62 11.47 -7.36
C ARG A 151 -49.62 11.94 -8.82
N LYS A 152 -48.55 12.61 -9.25
CA LYS A 152 -48.34 13.06 -10.65
C LYS A 152 -47.01 12.51 -11.17
N VAL A 153 -47.07 11.69 -12.21
CA VAL A 153 -45.89 11.18 -12.94
C VAL A 153 -45.80 11.93 -14.25
N CYS A 154 -44.74 12.71 -14.46
CA CYS A 154 -44.54 13.45 -15.70
C CYS A 154 -43.75 12.59 -16.70
N LEU A 155 -44.31 12.45 -17.90
CA LEU A 155 -43.77 11.65 -19.00
C LEU A 155 -43.40 12.60 -20.13
N ILE A 156 -42.11 12.69 -20.45
CA ILE A 156 -41.62 13.54 -21.54
C ILE A 156 -41.23 12.64 -22.71
N ILE A 157 -41.82 12.90 -23.87
CA ILE A 157 -41.51 12.24 -25.15
C ILE A 157 -40.76 13.27 -25.98
N THR A 158 -39.57 12.91 -26.45
CA THR A 158 -38.75 13.75 -27.33
C THR A 158 -38.62 13.09 -28.69
N GLU A 159 -38.71 13.87 -29.78
CA GLU A 159 -38.44 13.38 -31.14
C GLU A 159 -36.94 13.51 -31.40
N GLU A 160 -36.27 12.51 -31.99
CA GLU A 160 -34.96 12.74 -32.60
C GLU A 160 -35.11 13.81 -33.68
N ASN A 161 -34.60 15.01 -33.42
CA ASN A 161 -34.20 15.88 -34.50
C ASN A 161 -32.81 15.43 -34.94
N GLU A 162 -32.60 15.29 -36.26
CA GLU A 162 -31.29 15.03 -36.88
C GLU A 162 -30.25 16.14 -36.61
N SER A 163 -30.60 17.17 -35.82
CA SER A 163 -29.67 18.15 -35.27
C SER A 163 -29.15 17.70 -33.90
N ILE A 164 -27.83 17.77 -33.75
CA ILE A 164 -26.92 17.47 -32.62
C ILE A 164 -27.31 18.10 -31.25
N SER A 165 -28.50 18.69 -31.11
CA SER A 165 -28.94 19.42 -29.92
C SER A 165 -29.40 18.48 -28.79
N PHE A 166 -28.82 18.62 -27.59
CA PHE A 166 -29.38 18.02 -26.37
C PHE A 166 -30.82 18.47 -26.16
N HIS A 167 -31.63 17.57 -25.62
CA HIS A 167 -32.89 17.96 -25.03
C HIS A 167 -32.62 18.53 -23.63
N GLU A 168 -32.84 19.84 -23.48
CA GLU A 168 -32.64 20.58 -22.24
C GLU A 168 -33.94 20.61 -21.41
N ILE A 169 -33.86 20.15 -20.17
CA ILE A 169 -34.94 20.26 -19.18
C ILE A 169 -34.47 21.20 -18.07
N LEU A 170 -35.21 22.30 -17.88
CA LEU A 170 -35.01 23.25 -16.79
C LEU A 170 -35.76 22.79 -15.53
N TYR A 171 -35.06 22.73 -14.40
CA TYR A 171 -35.62 22.38 -13.10
C TYR A 171 -35.14 23.33 -12.02
N ARG A 172 -36.05 23.83 -11.17
CA ARG A 172 -35.70 24.46 -9.90
C ARG A 172 -35.78 23.50 -8.73
N THR A 173 -34.66 23.25 -8.05
CA THR A 173 -34.61 22.40 -6.85
C THR A 173 -35.47 22.96 -5.71
N ALA A 174 -35.69 22.16 -4.67
CA ALA A 174 -36.35 22.61 -3.43
C ALA A 174 -35.61 23.77 -2.73
N GLN A 175 -34.36 24.03 -3.10
CA GLN A 175 -33.52 25.15 -2.63
C GLN A 175 -33.52 26.34 -3.61
N ASP A 176 -34.40 26.35 -4.60
CA ASP A 176 -34.53 27.36 -5.67
C ASP A 176 -33.27 27.48 -6.57
N GLU A 177 -32.43 26.44 -6.61
CA GLU A 177 -31.32 26.35 -7.56
C GLU A 177 -31.84 25.89 -8.93
N GLU A 178 -31.49 26.63 -9.99
CA GLU A 178 -31.80 26.24 -11.36
C GLU A 178 -30.77 25.22 -11.87
N LYS A 179 -31.24 24.01 -12.17
CA LYS A 179 -30.46 22.92 -12.77
C LYS A 179 -30.96 22.64 -14.18
N ARG A 180 -30.00 22.31 -15.07
CA ARG A 180 -30.25 21.93 -16.47
C ARG A 180 -29.90 20.46 -16.63
N ILE A 181 -30.88 19.67 -17.08
CA ILE A 181 -30.67 18.26 -17.42
C ILE A 181 -30.57 18.18 -18.94
N LEU A 182 -29.52 17.55 -19.43
CA LEU A 182 -29.27 17.37 -20.86
C LEU A 182 -29.41 15.90 -21.22
N LEU A 183 -30.34 15.60 -22.13
CA LEU A 183 -30.59 14.23 -22.59
C LEU A 183 -30.09 14.07 -24.02
N HIS A 184 -29.23 13.07 -24.24
CA HIS A 184 -28.76 12.67 -25.57
C HIS A 184 -28.47 11.15 -25.58
N PRO A 185 -28.82 10.42 -26.65
CA PRO A 185 -28.64 8.95 -26.74
C PRO A 185 -27.17 8.51 -26.78
N SER A 186 -26.25 9.39 -27.20
CA SER A 186 -24.80 9.17 -27.16
C SER A 186 -24.07 10.48 -26.82
N THR A 187 -23.76 10.71 -25.54
CA THR A 187 -23.05 11.93 -25.16
C THR A 187 -21.57 11.77 -25.50
N ILE A 188 -21.09 12.49 -26.53
CA ILE A 188 -19.67 12.78 -26.71
C ILE A 188 -19.39 14.20 -26.23
N TRP A 189 -18.17 14.45 -25.75
CA TRP A 189 -17.77 15.73 -25.18
C TRP A 189 -18.07 16.93 -26.08
N GLN A 190 -17.77 16.77 -27.37
CA GLN A 190 -17.99 17.78 -28.40
C GLN A 190 -19.44 18.25 -28.48
N ASN A 191 -20.40 17.36 -28.21
CA ASN A 191 -21.80 17.75 -28.20
C ASN A 191 -22.05 18.71 -27.04
N LEU A 192 -21.59 18.37 -25.82
CA LEU A 192 -21.81 19.18 -24.61
C LEU A 192 -21.20 20.57 -24.77
N ASP A 193 -19.97 20.61 -25.27
CA ASP A 193 -19.29 21.87 -25.58
C ASP A 193 -20.11 22.69 -26.58
N ASN A 194 -20.49 22.11 -27.72
CA ASN A 194 -21.33 22.76 -28.74
C ASN A 194 -22.61 23.35 -28.14
N TRP A 195 -23.33 22.59 -27.32
CA TRP A 195 -24.53 23.09 -26.63
C TRP A 195 -24.23 24.25 -25.68
N PHE A 196 -23.14 24.16 -24.91
CA PHE A 196 -22.76 25.25 -24.01
C PHE A 196 -22.40 26.52 -24.81
N ARG A 197 -21.72 26.39 -25.96
CA ARG A 197 -21.40 27.53 -26.85
C ARG A 197 -22.64 28.28 -27.31
N GLU A 198 -23.78 27.60 -27.41
CA GLU A 198 -25.03 28.22 -27.83
C GLU A 198 -25.72 29.01 -26.70
N GLN A 199 -25.30 28.83 -25.44
CA GLN A 199 -25.91 29.48 -24.30
C GLN A 199 -25.58 30.98 -24.23
N PRO A 200 -26.50 31.83 -23.72
CA PRO A 200 -26.28 33.29 -23.67
C PRO A 200 -25.00 33.70 -22.93
N VAL A 201 -24.67 33.00 -21.84
CA VAL A 201 -23.47 33.27 -21.03
C VAL A 201 -22.21 33.01 -21.84
N ALA A 202 -22.15 31.88 -22.54
CA ALA A 202 -21.01 31.51 -23.39
C ALA A 202 -20.89 32.41 -24.63
N LYS A 203 -22.01 32.78 -25.26
CA LYS A 203 -22.01 33.73 -26.40
C LYS A 203 -21.49 35.12 -26.04
N ASN A 204 -21.77 35.57 -24.81
CA ASN A 204 -21.38 36.90 -24.36
C ASN A 204 -19.92 36.97 -23.91
N LEU A 205 -19.42 35.93 -23.26
CA LEU A 205 -18.07 35.91 -22.68
C LEU A 205 -17.05 35.22 -23.58
N GLY A 206 -17.44 34.25 -24.41
CA GLY A 206 -16.56 33.32 -25.09
C GLY A 206 -16.43 32.01 -24.32
N THR A 207 -16.34 30.88 -25.03
CA THR A 207 -16.25 29.54 -24.42
C THR A 207 -14.86 29.26 -23.83
N GLU A 208 -13.85 29.97 -24.30
CA GLU A 208 -12.47 29.90 -23.85
C GLU A 208 -12.26 30.31 -22.38
N TYR A 209 -13.23 31.02 -21.78
CA TYR A 209 -13.20 31.45 -20.37
C TYR A 209 -13.79 30.44 -19.39
N PHE A 210 -14.27 29.30 -19.90
CA PHE A 210 -14.90 28.28 -19.07
C PHE A 210 -14.08 27.00 -19.05
N SER A 211 -14.22 26.24 -17.97
CA SER A 211 -13.73 24.89 -17.83
C SER A 211 -14.84 24.04 -17.25
N TYR A 212 -14.75 22.73 -17.46
CA TYR A 212 -15.81 21.82 -17.07
C TYR A 212 -15.29 20.86 -16.03
N PHE A 213 -15.95 20.84 -14.89
CA PHE A 213 -15.54 20.08 -13.73
C PHE A 213 -16.51 18.93 -13.49
N LEU A 214 -15.98 17.72 -13.59
CA LEU A 214 -16.71 16.48 -13.40
C LEU A 214 -16.71 16.13 -11.91
N LYS A 215 -17.86 16.28 -11.23
CA LYS A 215 -17.94 16.12 -9.77
C LYS A 215 -17.54 14.73 -9.30
N GLU A 216 -18.01 13.70 -9.99
CA GLU A 216 -17.84 12.32 -9.59
C GLU A 216 -16.37 11.86 -9.66
N LYS A 217 -15.59 12.44 -10.58
CA LYS A 217 -14.16 12.14 -10.74
C LYS A 217 -13.24 13.20 -10.12
N ASN A 218 -13.80 14.29 -9.60
CA ASN A 218 -13.05 15.44 -9.09
C ASN A 218 -11.97 15.91 -10.09
N SER A 219 -12.33 16.01 -11.37
CA SER A 219 -11.39 16.26 -12.46
C SER A 219 -11.93 17.31 -13.43
N ILE A 220 -11.02 18.10 -14.01
CA ILE A 220 -11.34 18.92 -15.18
C ILE A 220 -11.40 18.03 -16.41
N VAL A 221 -12.42 18.21 -17.24
CA VAL A 221 -12.56 17.49 -18.51
C VAL A 221 -11.72 18.19 -19.57
N ASP A 222 -10.88 17.42 -20.27
CA ASP A 222 -10.11 17.92 -21.40
C ASP A 222 -10.86 17.71 -22.74
N GLU A 223 -10.51 18.46 -23.79
CA GLU A 223 -11.21 18.43 -25.09
C GLU A 223 -11.21 17.03 -25.76
N THR A 224 -10.29 16.16 -25.36
CA THR A 224 -10.12 14.79 -25.87
C THR A 224 -10.83 13.71 -25.04
N ASP A 225 -11.41 14.06 -23.89
CA ASP A 225 -11.99 13.06 -22.99
C ASP A 225 -13.36 12.54 -23.50
N ASN A 226 -13.48 11.22 -23.62
CA ASN A 226 -14.77 10.59 -23.87
C ASN A 226 -15.57 10.46 -22.57
N ILE A 227 -16.63 11.26 -22.41
CA ILE A 227 -17.60 11.09 -21.33
C ILE A 227 -18.73 10.16 -21.80
N SER A 228 -18.56 8.85 -21.69
CA SER A 228 -19.70 7.94 -21.81
C SER A 228 -20.46 7.91 -20.49
N SER A 229 -21.71 8.37 -20.46
CA SER A 229 -22.59 8.09 -19.34
C SER A 229 -22.93 6.61 -19.33
N THR A 230 -22.56 5.90 -18.28
CA THR A 230 -23.26 4.68 -17.87
C THR A 230 -24.66 5.05 -17.37
N ILE A 231 -25.43 4.07 -16.88
CA ILE A 231 -26.83 4.22 -16.44
C ILE A 231 -27.02 5.33 -15.36
N GLU A 232 -25.94 5.82 -14.75
CA GLU A 232 -25.97 6.87 -13.72
C GLU A 232 -25.77 8.28 -14.32
N PRO A 233 -26.53 9.29 -13.84
CA PRO A 233 -26.37 10.66 -14.28
C PRO A 233 -25.01 11.21 -13.88
N ILE A 234 -24.38 11.95 -14.80
CA ILE A 234 -23.10 12.61 -14.59
C ILE A 234 -23.33 14.10 -14.30
N THR A 235 -22.68 14.64 -13.27
CA THR A 235 -22.78 16.04 -12.88
C THR A 235 -21.56 16.82 -13.33
N ILE A 236 -21.78 17.81 -14.18
CA ILE A 236 -20.73 18.69 -14.72
C ILE A 236 -21.01 20.12 -14.27
N ASP A 237 -20.10 20.69 -13.51
CA ASP A 237 -20.10 22.12 -13.22
C ASP A 237 -19.35 22.87 -14.32
N VAL A 238 -19.93 23.96 -14.82
CA VAL A 238 -19.21 24.90 -15.69
C VAL A 238 -18.64 26.00 -14.83
N ILE A 239 -17.32 26.06 -14.75
CA ILE A 239 -16.58 26.96 -13.87
C ILE A 239 -15.74 27.94 -14.68
N SER A 240 -15.33 29.05 -14.07
CA SER A 240 -14.38 29.97 -14.70
C SER A 240 -13.01 29.30 -14.87
N ARG A 241 -12.38 29.50 -16.04
CA ARG A 241 -11.01 29.07 -16.31
C ARG A 241 -9.98 29.75 -15.40
N ASP A 242 -10.31 30.92 -14.85
CA ASP A 242 -9.48 31.57 -13.83
C ASP A 242 -9.45 30.79 -12.50
N SER A 243 -10.38 29.85 -12.32
CA SER A 243 -10.42 28.95 -11.15
C SER A 243 -9.61 27.67 -11.38
N THR A 244 -9.10 27.45 -12.59
CA THR A 244 -8.29 26.29 -12.95
C THR A 244 -6.84 26.68 -13.18
N MET A 245 -5.96 25.68 -13.17
CA MET A 245 -4.52 25.84 -13.38
C MET A 245 -3.92 24.57 -13.95
N ASN A 246 -2.93 24.74 -14.82
CA ASN A 246 -2.12 23.61 -15.28
C ASN A 246 -1.08 23.28 -14.22
N VAL A 247 -1.00 22.01 -13.85
CA VAL A 247 0.02 21.47 -12.97
C VAL A 247 0.79 20.41 -13.73
N GLN A 248 2.11 20.51 -13.70
CA GLN A 248 3.00 19.47 -14.20
C GLN A 248 3.60 18.74 -13.00
N ILE A 249 3.37 17.43 -12.91
CA ILE A 249 4.02 16.59 -11.92
C ILE A 249 5.06 15.74 -12.62
N SER A 250 6.26 15.69 -12.07
CA SER A 250 7.35 14.89 -12.59
C SER A 250 7.88 13.94 -11.53
N TYR A 251 8.34 12.78 -11.98
CA TYR A 251 9.00 11.78 -11.16
C TYR A 251 9.94 10.97 -12.05
N GLU A 252 11.22 10.90 -11.68
CA GLU A 252 12.30 10.37 -12.51
C GLU A 252 12.27 10.95 -13.94
N ASP A 253 12.05 10.10 -14.95
CA ASP A 253 11.98 10.46 -16.37
C ASP A 253 10.53 10.67 -16.85
N ALA A 254 9.53 10.43 -15.98
CA ALA A 254 8.12 10.57 -16.30
C ALA A 254 7.58 11.95 -15.88
N SER A 255 6.74 12.54 -16.72
CA SER A 255 6.04 13.77 -16.38
C SER A 255 4.63 13.76 -16.95
N GLU A 256 3.69 14.25 -16.17
CA GLU A 256 2.29 14.38 -16.53
C GLU A 256 1.81 15.81 -16.27
N LYS A 257 1.16 16.37 -17.29
CA LYS A 257 0.54 17.69 -17.20
C LYS A 257 -0.97 17.52 -17.09
N ILE A 258 -1.56 18.08 -16.05
CA ILE A 258 -2.99 17.99 -15.74
C ILE A 258 -3.57 19.38 -15.48
N CYS A 259 -4.86 19.55 -15.79
CA CYS A 259 -5.61 20.75 -15.42
C CYS A 259 -6.41 20.47 -14.14
N VAL A 260 -6.25 21.32 -13.13
CA VAL A 260 -6.83 21.13 -11.80
C VAL A 260 -7.44 22.43 -11.27
N LEU A 261 -8.27 22.33 -10.24
CA LEU A 261 -8.78 23.50 -9.53
C LEU A 261 -7.67 24.15 -8.70
N LYS A 262 -7.58 25.49 -8.72
CA LYS A 262 -6.62 26.24 -7.88
C LYS A 262 -6.80 25.94 -6.38
N VAL A 263 -8.03 25.67 -5.96
CA VAL A 263 -8.39 25.36 -4.56
C VAL A 263 -8.06 23.92 -4.16
N MET A 264 -7.72 23.05 -5.11
CA MET A 264 -7.36 21.65 -4.83
C MET A 264 -6.05 21.63 -4.02
N LYS A 265 -5.92 20.67 -3.10
CA LYS A 265 -4.72 20.53 -2.27
C LYS A 265 -3.69 19.64 -2.97
N ILE A 266 -2.41 19.88 -2.72
CA ILE A 266 -1.32 19.07 -3.31
C ILE A 266 -1.48 17.60 -2.92
N ASN A 267 -1.80 17.29 -1.66
CA ASN A 267 -1.99 15.92 -1.21
C ASN A 267 -3.11 15.19 -1.99
N GLN A 268 -4.15 15.88 -2.45
CA GLN A 268 -5.21 15.28 -3.28
C GLN A 268 -4.67 14.82 -4.64
N LEU A 269 -3.65 15.49 -5.19
CA LEU A 269 -2.96 15.04 -6.39
C LEU A 269 -2.09 13.82 -6.10
N LEU A 270 -1.38 13.83 -4.98
CA LEU A 270 -0.52 12.73 -4.55
C LEU A 270 -1.28 11.46 -4.14
N TYR A 271 -2.60 11.53 -3.93
CA TYR A 271 -3.46 10.37 -3.71
C TYR A 271 -4.26 9.94 -4.95
N ASN A 272 -4.04 10.60 -6.10
CA ASN A 272 -4.71 10.23 -7.34
C ASN A 272 -4.00 9.04 -8.00
N GLU A 273 -4.53 7.83 -7.78
CA GLU A 273 -3.97 6.58 -8.31
C GLU A 273 -3.78 6.58 -9.84
N LYS A 274 -4.65 7.25 -10.59
CA LYS A 274 -4.54 7.35 -12.06
C LYS A 274 -3.39 8.25 -12.49
N LEU A 275 -3.13 9.30 -11.72
CA LEU A 275 -1.99 10.19 -11.98
C LEU A 275 -0.69 9.50 -11.61
N LEU A 276 -0.64 8.86 -10.44
CA LEU A 276 0.55 8.13 -10.00
C LEU A 276 0.90 6.97 -10.92
N SER A 277 -0.09 6.21 -11.40
CA SER A 277 0.18 5.08 -12.30
C SER A 277 0.80 5.52 -13.62
N LYS A 278 0.43 6.70 -14.16
CA LYS A 278 1.08 7.30 -15.32
C LYS A 278 2.52 7.73 -15.05
N LEU A 279 2.83 8.09 -13.80
CA LEU A 279 4.17 8.39 -13.33
C LEU A 279 4.95 7.14 -12.89
N ASN A 280 4.42 5.92 -13.10
CA ASN A 280 4.99 4.66 -12.61
C ASN A 280 5.18 4.61 -11.07
N LEU A 281 4.35 5.36 -10.33
CA LEU A 281 4.33 5.42 -8.89
C LEU A 281 3.11 4.71 -8.31
N ASN A 282 3.25 4.24 -7.07
CA ASN A 282 2.12 3.86 -6.23
C ASN A 282 2.09 4.73 -4.97
N VAL A 283 0.94 4.79 -4.30
CA VAL A 283 0.75 5.63 -3.09
C VAL A 283 1.71 5.23 -1.95
N ASN A 284 2.07 3.95 -1.86
CA ASN A 284 2.98 3.45 -0.80
C ASN A 284 4.43 3.91 -1.01
N SER A 285 4.86 4.08 -2.26
CA SER A 285 6.20 4.55 -2.63
C SER A 285 6.46 6.01 -2.24
N LEU A 286 5.41 6.79 -1.97
CA LEU A 286 5.54 8.20 -1.58
C LEU A 286 6.04 8.41 -0.15
N ARG A 287 6.07 7.36 0.69
CA ARG A 287 6.52 7.48 2.10
C ARG A 287 7.95 8.00 2.23
N ASP A 288 8.82 7.62 1.31
CA ASP A 288 10.24 8.00 1.30
C ASP A 288 10.55 9.05 0.22
N CYS A 289 9.51 9.68 -0.30
CA CYS A 289 9.62 10.75 -1.28
C CYS A 289 9.30 12.10 -0.62
N PHE A 290 9.83 13.16 -1.20
CA PHE A 290 9.39 14.52 -0.93
C PHE A 290 8.95 15.18 -2.23
N VAL A 291 8.12 16.22 -2.09
CA VAL A 291 7.68 17.03 -3.22
C VAL A 291 8.46 18.34 -3.17
N ALA A 292 9.04 18.72 -4.30
CA ALA A 292 9.64 20.03 -4.51
C ALA A 292 8.82 20.87 -5.47
N LEU A 293 8.89 22.18 -5.31
CA LEU A 293 8.38 23.15 -6.27
C LEU A 293 9.43 23.43 -7.35
N GLY A 294 9.05 23.31 -8.62
CA GLY A 294 9.91 23.53 -9.80
C GLY A 294 10.75 22.31 -10.22
N GLU A 295 11.18 22.30 -11.48
CA GLU A 295 12.02 21.23 -12.04
C GLU A 295 13.36 21.02 -11.33
N ASN A 296 13.94 22.08 -10.74
CA ASN A 296 15.30 22.10 -10.18
C ASN A 296 15.40 21.76 -8.70
N SER A 297 14.31 21.34 -8.04
CA SER A 297 14.29 20.86 -6.64
C SER A 297 14.69 21.86 -5.53
N ASP A 298 14.82 23.15 -5.83
CA ASP A 298 15.37 24.14 -4.90
C ASP A 298 14.48 24.42 -3.67
N GLN A 299 13.18 24.11 -3.74
CA GLN A 299 12.25 24.34 -2.63
C GLN A 299 11.47 23.07 -2.26
N ARG A 300 11.98 22.35 -1.26
CA ARG A 300 11.29 21.22 -0.60
C ARG A 300 10.01 21.71 0.08
N LEU A 301 8.89 21.10 -0.25
CA LEU A 301 7.62 21.34 0.41
C LEU A 301 7.57 20.55 1.73
N SER A 302 7.16 21.22 2.80
CA SER A 302 6.88 20.57 4.08
C SER A 302 5.58 19.76 4.02
N ASN A 303 5.35 18.91 5.02
CA ASN A 303 4.06 18.23 5.16
C ASN A 303 2.90 19.22 5.34
N GLU A 304 3.13 20.40 5.92
CA GLU A 304 2.11 21.43 6.02
C GLU A 304 1.80 22.05 4.65
N ASP A 305 2.84 22.24 3.82
CA ASP A 305 2.68 22.77 2.46
C ASP A 305 1.86 21.84 1.57
N THR A 306 1.96 20.51 1.74
CA THR A 306 1.14 19.57 0.96
C THR A 306 -0.36 19.66 1.25
N HIS A 307 -0.75 20.32 2.35
CA HIS A 307 -2.14 20.58 2.71
C HIS A 307 -2.68 21.94 2.24
N LYS A 308 -1.80 22.80 1.70
CA LYS A 308 -2.17 24.09 1.11
C LYS A 308 -2.79 23.91 -0.28
N SER A 309 -3.51 24.93 -0.73
CA SER A 309 -4.10 24.93 -2.06
C SER A 309 -3.03 25.14 -3.13
N ILE A 310 -3.18 24.50 -4.29
CA ILE A 310 -2.21 24.60 -5.41
C ILE A 310 -2.04 26.05 -5.87
N GLY A 311 -3.13 26.82 -5.85
CA GLY A 311 -3.12 28.24 -6.24
C GLY A 311 -2.21 29.12 -5.38
N GLU A 312 -1.86 28.71 -4.17
CA GLU A 312 -0.91 29.44 -3.31
C GLU A 312 0.55 29.34 -3.80
N PHE A 313 0.86 28.37 -4.65
CA PHE A 313 2.20 28.16 -5.20
C PHE A 313 2.40 28.76 -6.59
N PHE A 314 1.38 29.47 -7.09
CA PHE A 314 1.42 30.14 -8.37
C PHE A 314 2.09 31.51 -8.24
N VAL A 315 3.08 31.74 -9.10
CA VAL A 315 3.71 33.06 -9.29
C VAL A 315 3.13 33.65 -10.57
N ASP A 316 2.69 34.91 -10.55
CA ASP A 316 1.89 35.57 -11.60
C ASP A 316 2.46 35.49 -13.04
N ASP A 317 3.74 35.12 -13.20
CA ASP A 317 4.42 34.96 -14.49
C ASP A 317 4.44 33.52 -15.04
N GLN A 318 4.02 32.52 -14.28
CA GLN A 318 4.04 31.11 -14.71
C GLN A 318 2.69 30.68 -15.29
N GLN A 319 2.66 29.91 -16.38
CA GLN A 319 1.42 29.32 -16.90
C GLN A 319 1.11 27.93 -16.31
N VAL A 320 2.11 27.33 -15.66
CA VAL A 320 2.09 25.97 -15.13
C VAL A 320 2.79 25.97 -13.79
N VAL A 321 2.21 25.33 -12.78
CA VAL A 321 2.90 25.03 -11.52
C VAL A 321 3.55 23.67 -11.65
N GLU A 322 4.84 23.60 -11.37
CA GLU A 322 5.63 22.39 -11.49
C GLU A 322 5.89 21.78 -10.11
N PHE A 323 5.54 20.51 -9.95
CA PHE A 323 5.90 19.71 -8.79
C PHE A 323 6.82 18.58 -9.23
N ARG A 324 7.89 18.34 -8.47
CA ARG A 324 8.80 17.22 -8.68
C ARG A 324 8.80 16.31 -7.46
N ILE A 325 8.54 15.03 -7.67
CA ILE A 325 8.65 13.99 -6.65
C ILE A 325 10.09 13.48 -6.70
N ALA A 326 10.79 13.56 -5.58
CA ALA A 326 12.19 13.16 -5.45
C ALA A 326 12.39 12.28 -4.21
N TYR A 327 13.46 11.50 -4.23
CA TYR A 327 13.82 10.56 -3.18
C TYR A 327 14.63 11.21 -2.07
N LEU A 328 14.25 10.90 -0.84
CA LEU A 328 15.05 11.24 0.33
C LEU A 328 15.86 10.02 0.77
N ILE A 329 17.17 10.07 0.56
CA ILE A 329 18.08 9.06 1.05
C ILE A 329 18.68 9.51 2.38
N GLN A 330 18.64 8.64 3.38
CA GLN A 330 19.25 8.89 4.69
C GLN A 330 20.53 8.07 4.82
N ILE A 331 21.63 8.74 5.11
CA ILE A 331 22.92 8.10 5.35
C ILE A 331 23.28 8.30 6.82
N LEU A 332 23.43 7.19 7.52
CA LEU A 332 23.63 7.11 8.96
C LEU A 332 25.07 6.75 9.27
N THR A 333 25.64 7.35 10.32
CA THR A 333 26.88 6.88 10.91
C THR A 333 26.58 5.86 12.00
N SER A 334 27.51 4.94 12.25
CA SER A 334 27.43 3.98 13.37
C SER A 334 27.36 4.66 14.75
N ASN A 335 27.80 5.92 14.87
CA ASN A 335 27.59 6.73 16.07
C ASN A 335 26.20 7.38 16.05
N ASN A 336 25.29 6.89 16.91
CA ASN A 336 23.91 7.38 17.08
C ASN A 336 23.77 8.86 17.49
N ASN A 337 24.88 9.56 17.75
CA ASN A 337 24.87 10.96 18.18
C ASN A 337 24.89 11.95 17.01
N GLU A 338 25.21 11.49 15.79
CA GLU A 338 25.21 12.37 14.61
C GLU A 338 23.84 12.36 13.93
N LYS A 339 23.41 13.53 13.46
CA LYS A 339 22.19 13.62 12.67
C LYS A 339 22.40 12.88 11.34
N PRO A 340 21.39 12.12 10.86
CA PRO A 340 21.44 11.51 9.54
C PRO A 340 21.76 12.55 8.47
N GLU A 341 22.65 12.22 7.55
CA GLU A 341 22.86 13.00 6.35
C GLU A 341 21.72 12.71 5.38
N GLU A 342 21.04 13.75 4.92
CA GLU A 342 19.93 13.65 3.97
C GLU A 342 20.43 14.01 2.57
N VAL A 343 20.40 13.04 1.65
CA VAL A 343 20.74 13.22 0.25
C VAL A 343 19.47 13.21 -0.59
N LEU A 344 19.24 14.27 -1.35
CA LEU A 344 18.09 14.40 -2.23
C LEU A 344 18.48 13.87 -3.62
N LEU A 345 17.74 12.88 -4.10
CA LEU A 345 17.95 12.30 -5.43
C LEU A 345 16.71 12.47 -6.31
N LEU A 346 16.93 12.97 -7.52
CA LEU A 346 15.87 13.15 -8.51
C LEU A 346 15.57 11.88 -9.31
N ASN A 347 16.47 10.89 -9.28
CA ASN A 347 16.41 9.64 -10.03
C ASN A 347 17.14 8.54 -9.24
N ARG A 348 16.64 7.30 -9.28
CA ARG A 348 17.30 6.12 -8.68
C ARG A 348 18.30 5.41 -9.59
N LYS A 349 18.45 5.85 -10.84
CA LYS A 349 19.52 5.43 -11.76
C LYS A 349 20.88 6.04 -11.39
N VAL A 350 21.21 6.00 -10.11
CA VAL A 350 22.45 6.49 -9.51
C VAL A 350 23.18 5.28 -8.96
N MET A 351 24.48 5.22 -9.25
CA MET A 351 25.36 4.16 -8.73
C MET A 351 25.62 4.39 -7.24
N ILE A 352 25.81 3.33 -6.47
CA ILE A 352 26.12 3.43 -5.03
C ILE A 352 27.42 4.22 -4.80
N GLU A 353 28.40 4.09 -5.68
CA GLU A 353 29.61 4.93 -5.66
C GLU A 353 29.29 6.44 -5.75
N GLU A 354 28.35 6.83 -6.60
CA GLU A 354 27.97 8.23 -6.79
C GLU A 354 27.18 8.75 -5.58
N LEU A 355 26.26 7.93 -5.05
CA LEU A 355 25.58 8.23 -3.79
C LEU A 355 26.58 8.44 -2.64
N PHE A 356 27.59 7.57 -2.55
CA PHE A 356 28.65 7.69 -1.55
C PHE A 356 29.49 8.97 -1.73
N ARG A 357 29.77 9.40 -2.98
CA ARG A 357 30.50 10.65 -3.25
C ARG A 357 29.69 11.91 -2.95
N ILE A 358 28.37 11.86 -3.14
CA ILE A 358 27.46 12.96 -2.82
C ILE A 358 27.34 13.10 -1.29
N SER A 359 27.33 11.97 -0.58
CA SER A 359 27.49 11.97 0.88
C SER A 359 28.90 12.45 1.24
N LYS A 360 29.06 13.28 2.27
CA LYS A 360 30.40 13.71 2.72
C LYS A 360 31.14 12.62 3.49
N GLY A 361 30.85 11.35 3.22
CA GLY A 361 31.36 10.18 3.93
C GLY A 361 32.88 9.99 3.77
N SER A 362 33.43 10.29 2.58
CA SER A 362 34.86 10.13 2.28
C SER A 362 35.77 10.99 3.16
N ASP A 363 35.32 12.19 3.54
CA ASP A 363 36.09 13.15 4.34
C ASP A 363 36.36 12.67 5.78
N ARG A 364 35.66 11.63 6.24
CA ARG A 364 35.71 11.10 7.61
C ARG A 364 36.31 9.70 7.73
N GLY A 365 36.95 9.22 6.65
CA GLY A 365 37.61 7.90 6.62
C GLY A 365 36.67 6.72 6.42
N TYR A 366 35.40 6.96 6.11
CA TYR A 366 34.50 5.91 5.63
C TYR A 366 34.84 5.55 4.18
N LYS A 367 34.51 4.33 3.77
CA LYS A 367 34.79 3.84 2.41
C LYS A 367 33.62 3.11 1.77
N TYR A 368 32.66 2.65 2.56
CA TYR A 368 31.59 1.77 2.10
C TYR A 368 30.22 2.25 2.58
N LEU A 369 29.19 1.93 1.80
CA LEU A 369 27.79 1.98 2.21
C LEU A 369 27.29 0.57 2.49
N ALA A 370 26.61 0.40 3.61
CA ALA A 370 25.93 -0.83 3.96
C ALA A 370 24.41 -0.62 4.03
N SER A 371 23.66 -1.68 3.76
CA SER A 371 22.21 -1.70 3.98
C SER A 371 21.88 -1.43 5.44
N CYS A 372 20.88 -0.60 5.73
CA CYS A 372 20.42 -0.44 7.11
C CYS A 372 19.72 -1.70 7.64
N ASN A 373 19.05 -2.44 6.76
CA ASN A 373 18.25 -3.62 7.09
C ASN A 373 19.09 -4.89 7.29
N THR A 374 20.10 -5.10 6.46
CA THR A 374 20.92 -6.34 6.47
C THR A 374 22.37 -6.10 6.87
N LYS A 375 22.81 -4.85 7.01
CA LYS A 375 24.21 -4.48 7.33
C LYS A 375 25.25 -5.02 6.34
N GLN A 376 24.81 -5.59 5.21
CA GLN A 376 25.65 -6.05 4.13
C GLN A 376 26.23 -4.84 3.40
N ILE A 377 27.51 -4.90 3.06
CA ILE A 377 28.15 -3.91 2.21
C ILE A 377 27.56 -4.03 0.82
N ILE A 378 27.12 -2.89 0.27
CA ILE A 378 26.51 -2.83 -1.04
C ILE A 378 27.62 -2.61 -2.07
N ASP A 379 27.54 -3.34 -3.19
CA ASP A 379 28.49 -3.15 -4.29
C ASP A 379 28.42 -1.71 -4.80
N VAL A 380 29.57 -1.06 -4.88
CA VAL A 380 29.73 0.31 -5.39
C VAL A 380 29.24 0.43 -6.83
N HIS A 381 29.25 -0.66 -7.59
CA HIS A 381 28.78 -0.76 -8.97
C HIS A 381 27.29 -1.10 -9.10
N GLN A 382 26.56 -1.27 -8.00
CA GLN A 382 25.12 -1.51 -8.04
C GLN A 382 24.35 -0.20 -8.25
N LEU A 383 23.21 -0.27 -8.95
CA LEU A 383 22.28 0.85 -9.05
C LEU A 383 21.38 0.91 -7.81
N LEU A 384 21.07 2.12 -7.36
CA LEU A 384 20.15 2.36 -6.24
C LEU A 384 18.72 1.85 -6.54
N SER A 385 18.34 1.73 -7.82
CA SER A 385 17.09 1.08 -8.24
C SER A 385 17.00 -0.37 -7.76
N ASP A 386 18.14 -1.07 -7.69
CA ASP A 386 18.20 -2.52 -7.47
C ASP A 386 18.24 -2.88 -5.98
N VAL A 387 18.70 -1.96 -5.13
CA VAL A 387 18.84 -2.17 -3.67
C VAL A 387 17.49 -2.03 -2.93
N ASN A 388 16.54 -1.30 -3.50
CA ASN A 388 15.21 -1.05 -2.94
C ASN A 388 15.20 -0.60 -1.45
N GLU A 389 16.15 0.26 -1.08
CA GLU A 389 16.29 0.83 0.25
C GLU A 389 16.59 2.34 0.15
N THR A 390 16.15 3.10 1.15
CA THR A 390 16.32 4.57 1.22
C THR A 390 17.20 4.99 2.40
N ARG A 391 17.73 4.03 3.15
CA ARG A 391 18.53 4.25 4.37
C ARG A 391 19.81 3.41 4.30
N PHE A 392 20.96 4.04 4.49
CA PHE A 392 22.27 3.40 4.39
C PHE A 392 23.14 3.73 5.60
N LEU A 393 24.15 2.89 5.85
CA LEU A 393 25.16 3.08 6.89
C LEU A 393 26.52 3.34 6.28
N LEU A 394 27.24 4.31 6.83
CA LEU A 394 28.65 4.52 6.53
C LEU A 394 29.52 3.53 7.31
N VAL A 395 30.39 2.81 6.60
CA VAL A 395 31.28 1.78 7.16
C VAL A 395 32.74 2.07 6.79
N LYS A 396 33.64 1.91 7.76
CA LYS A 396 35.08 2.04 7.58
C LYS A 396 35.71 0.70 7.18
N GLU A 397 36.91 0.73 6.60
CA GLU A 397 37.65 -0.49 6.20
C GLU A 397 37.89 -1.45 7.37
N ASP A 398 38.25 -0.92 8.54
CA ASP A 398 38.52 -1.69 9.76
C ASP A 398 37.25 -2.24 10.43
N GLN A 399 36.08 -1.94 9.86
CA GLN A 399 34.77 -2.39 10.31
C GLN A 399 34.13 -3.38 9.34
N LEU A 400 34.93 -4.05 8.52
CA LEU A 400 34.48 -5.07 7.57
C LEU A 400 34.65 -6.49 8.12
N CYS A 401 33.64 -7.32 7.90
CA CYS A 401 33.69 -8.76 8.09
C CYS A 401 33.33 -9.44 6.78
N SER A 402 34.24 -10.24 6.22
CA SER A 402 33.95 -11.06 5.04
C SER A 402 33.32 -12.37 5.48
N VAL A 403 32.18 -12.72 4.89
CA VAL A 403 31.39 -13.92 5.19
C VAL A 403 31.30 -14.77 3.93
N HIS A 404 31.54 -16.07 4.08
CA HIS A 404 31.43 -17.06 3.02
C HIS A 404 30.40 -18.10 3.42
N ILE A 405 29.37 -18.31 2.59
CA ILE A 405 28.26 -19.23 2.88
C ILE A 405 28.29 -20.37 1.87
N ARG A 406 28.71 -21.56 2.31
CA ARG A 406 28.67 -22.78 1.49
C ARG A 406 27.27 -23.37 1.51
N ARG A 407 26.73 -23.69 0.33
CA ARG A 407 25.46 -24.41 0.21
C ARG A 407 25.77 -25.88 -0.10
N SER A 408 25.34 -26.79 0.78
CA SER A 408 25.53 -28.23 0.58
C SER A 408 24.78 -28.69 -0.69
N THR A 409 25.48 -29.38 -1.59
CA THR A 409 25.00 -29.81 -2.92
C THR A 409 24.06 -31.02 -2.89
N GLU A 410 23.69 -31.54 -1.72
CA GLU A 410 23.10 -32.88 -1.58
C GLU A 410 21.63 -33.01 -2.05
N ASN A 411 20.96 -31.94 -2.50
CA ASN A 411 19.58 -32.00 -3.00
C ASN A 411 19.33 -31.35 -4.37
N GLN A 412 20.37 -31.07 -5.17
CA GLN A 412 20.18 -30.61 -6.55
C GLN A 412 19.96 -31.80 -7.51
N LEU A 413 18.77 -32.39 -7.48
CA LEU A 413 18.32 -33.38 -8.48
C LEU A 413 17.60 -32.76 -9.69
N ILE A 414 17.60 -31.43 -9.82
CA ILE A 414 17.10 -30.75 -11.00
C ILE A 414 18.07 -29.60 -11.34
N SER A 415 19.02 -29.87 -12.23
CA SER A 415 19.76 -28.83 -12.94
C SER A 415 18.83 -28.24 -14.00
N ILE A 416 18.30 -27.05 -13.73
CA ILE A 416 17.89 -26.12 -14.77
C ILE A 416 18.75 -24.88 -14.58
N ASP A 417 19.56 -24.63 -15.62
CA ASP A 417 20.38 -23.47 -15.93
C ASP A 417 21.54 -23.14 -14.98
N ASP A 418 22.73 -23.53 -15.46
CA ASP A 418 24.05 -23.04 -15.08
C ASP A 418 24.07 -21.50 -15.11
N ASN A 419 24.13 -20.86 -13.92
CA ASN A 419 24.77 -19.55 -13.69
C ASN A 419 24.81 -19.11 -12.21
N ASP A 420 24.22 -19.84 -11.27
CA ASP A 420 24.29 -19.48 -9.84
C ASP A 420 25.58 -20.01 -9.17
N GLU A 421 26.70 -19.32 -9.41
CA GLU A 421 27.86 -19.33 -8.51
C GLU A 421 27.47 -18.72 -7.16
N THR A 422 26.70 -19.44 -6.34
CA THR A 422 26.30 -18.96 -5.00
C THR A 422 27.37 -19.15 -3.91
N ASP A 423 28.62 -19.41 -4.29
CA ASP A 423 29.82 -19.34 -3.42
C ASP A 423 30.45 -17.93 -3.47
N SER A 424 29.62 -16.88 -3.46
CA SER A 424 30.13 -15.50 -3.42
C SER A 424 30.46 -15.11 -1.99
N LYS A 425 31.70 -14.66 -1.79
CA LYS A 425 32.09 -13.95 -0.56
C LYS A 425 31.28 -12.66 -0.48
N GLN A 426 30.72 -12.39 0.69
CA GLN A 426 29.92 -11.21 0.96
C GLN A 426 30.53 -10.44 2.12
N ASP A 427 30.67 -9.14 1.96
CA ASP A 427 31.18 -8.29 3.04
C ASP A 427 30.01 -7.71 3.84
N PHE A 428 30.16 -7.68 5.16
CA PHE A 428 29.22 -7.13 6.12
C PHE A 428 29.93 -6.13 7.02
N ALA A 429 29.18 -5.21 7.61
CA ALA A 429 29.68 -4.43 8.72
C ALA A 429 29.99 -5.34 9.93
N SER A 430 31.05 -5.06 10.69
CA SER A 430 31.49 -5.91 11.80
C SER A 430 30.47 -6.02 12.94
N PHE A 431 29.60 -5.03 13.07
CA PHE A 431 28.48 -5.01 14.02
C PHE A 431 27.19 -5.67 13.46
N ALA A 432 27.25 -6.30 12.28
CA ALA A 432 26.14 -7.12 11.79
C ALA A 432 25.96 -8.35 12.68
N THR A 433 24.73 -8.86 12.75
CA THR A 433 24.42 -10.07 13.51
C THR A 433 24.21 -11.27 12.57
N ILE A 434 24.19 -12.48 13.15
CA ILE A 434 23.80 -13.69 12.40
C ILE A 434 22.42 -13.50 11.75
N ALA A 435 21.46 -12.89 12.44
CA ALA A 435 20.13 -12.61 11.88
C ALA A 435 20.19 -11.78 10.59
N ASP A 436 21.15 -10.87 10.48
CA ASP A 436 21.31 -10.01 9.31
C ASP A 436 21.86 -10.80 8.11
N VAL A 437 22.74 -11.78 8.36
CA VAL A 437 23.21 -12.73 7.33
C VAL A 437 22.05 -13.58 6.79
N TYR A 438 21.15 -14.07 7.65
CA TYR A 438 19.94 -14.79 7.22
C TYR A 438 19.06 -13.93 6.30
N LYS A 439 18.83 -12.66 6.68
CA LYS A 439 18.01 -11.72 5.90
C LYS A 439 18.63 -11.42 4.53
N ALA A 440 19.93 -11.12 4.49
CA ALA A 440 20.66 -10.80 3.26
C ALA A 440 20.60 -11.95 2.24
N ASN A 441 20.64 -13.19 2.73
CA ASN A 441 20.71 -14.39 1.89
C ASN A 441 19.35 -15.08 1.69
N HIS A 442 18.25 -14.47 2.16
CA HIS A 442 16.91 -15.04 2.11
C HIS A 442 16.83 -16.49 2.64
N ILE A 443 17.56 -16.77 3.72
CA ILE A 443 17.59 -18.11 4.32
C ILE A 443 16.37 -18.25 5.25
N ASP A 444 15.53 -19.25 4.98
CA ASP A 444 14.40 -19.60 5.84
C ASP A 444 14.90 -20.23 7.15
N ASN A 445 14.87 -19.43 8.22
CA ASN A 445 15.34 -19.84 9.55
C ASN A 445 14.46 -20.91 10.23
N GLN A 446 13.36 -21.34 9.62
CA GLN A 446 12.54 -22.44 10.13
C GLN A 446 13.14 -23.81 9.76
N ASN A 447 13.79 -23.89 8.60
CA ASN A 447 14.19 -25.16 7.98
C ASN A 447 15.68 -25.23 7.62
N LYS A 448 16.38 -24.10 7.64
CA LYS A 448 17.80 -24.00 7.31
C LYS A 448 18.54 -23.24 8.39
N TYR A 449 19.76 -23.69 8.66
CA TYR A 449 20.59 -23.17 9.72
C TYR A 449 21.99 -22.85 9.19
N LEU A 450 22.60 -21.78 9.70
CA LEU A 450 23.98 -21.38 9.42
C LEU A 450 24.91 -22.05 10.43
N LEU A 451 25.56 -23.13 10.00
CA LEU A 451 26.51 -23.90 10.79
C LEU A 451 27.91 -23.30 10.65
N PHE A 452 28.48 -22.81 11.75
CA PHE A 452 29.84 -22.27 11.76
C PHE A 452 30.84 -23.42 11.88
N GLU A 453 31.85 -23.45 11.01
CA GLU A 453 32.91 -24.49 10.98
C GLU A 453 32.40 -25.95 10.99
N LYS A 454 31.16 -26.20 10.51
CA LYS A 454 30.48 -27.51 10.59
C LYS A 454 30.25 -28.04 12.01
N ASP A 455 30.22 -27.15 13.00
CA ASP A 455 30.29 -27.54 14.40
C ASP A 455 29.08 -27.09 15.22
N PHE A 456 28.77 -25.79 15.23
CA PHE A 456 27.69 -25.25 16.06
C PHE A 456 26.88 -24.15 15.36
N LEU A 457 25.68 -23.88 15.88
CA LEU A 457 24.81 -22.80 15.40
C LEU A 457 24.88 -21.61 16.37
N PRO A 458 25.52 -20.48 16.01
CA PRO A 458 25.49 -19.29 16.83
C PRO A 458 24.05 -18.73 16.93
N SER A 459 23.72 -18.11 18.06
CA SER A 459 22.41 -17.45 18.20
C SER A 459 22.26 -16.28 17.23
N MET A 460 21.01 -15.95 16.89
CA MET A 460 20.67 -14.90 15.91
C MET A 460 21.24 -13.51 16.27
N GLU A 461 21.43 -13.23 17.56
CA GLU A 461 21.92 -11.95 18.07
C GLU A 461 23.45 -11.87 18.11
N THR A 462 24.16 -12.97 17.84
CA THR A 462 25.62 -13.02 17.84
C THR A 462 26.17 -12.07 16.79
N LEU A 463 27.10 -11.18 17.19
CA LEU A 463 27.76 -10.23 16.29
C LEU A 463 28.84 -10.91 15.46
N LEU A 464 29.01 -10.48 14.21
CA LEU A 464 30.07 -10.99 13.33
C LEU A 464 31.47 -10.60 13.80
N SER A 465 31.61 -9.50 14.55
CA SER A 465 32.88 -9.07 15.15
C SER A 465 33.53 -10.16 16.01
N ILE A 466 32.72 -11.06 16.56
CA ILE A 466 33.18 -12.18 17.39
C ILE A 466 34.02 -13.18 16.59
N PHE A 467 33.77 -13.30 15.28
CA PHE A 467 34.45 -14.25 14.39
C PHE A 467 35.55 -13.59 13.54
N VAL A 468 35.97 -12.36 13.85
CA VAL A 468 36.95 -11.61 13.02
C VAL A 468 38.31 -12.31 12.93
N SER A 469 38.68 -13.12 13.94
CA SER A 469 39.90 -13.95 13.90
C SER A 469 39.88 -15.01 12.80
N THR A 470 38.71 -15.37 12.29
CA THR A 470 38.49 -16.38 11.25
C THR A 470 37.95 -15.71 9.98
N SER A 471 38.73 -14.80 9.37
CA SER A 471 38.34 -14.13 8.12
C SER A 471 38.83 -14.91 6.88
N PRO A 472 37.96 -15.25 5.91
CA PRO A 472 36.52 -15.02 5.90
C PRO A 472 35.78 -15.98 6.85
N ILE A 473 34.70 -15.48 7.47
CA ILE A 473 33.83 -16.23 8.37
C ILE A 473 33.09 -17.28 7.52
N GLU A 474 33.37 -18.56 7.75
CA GLU A 474 32.77 -19.63 6.96
C GLU A 474 31.53 -20.22 7.65
N PHE A 475 30.38 -20.09 6.98
CA PHE A 475 29.15 -20.79 7.34
C PHE A 475 28.79 -21.84 6.30
N GLU A 476 28.15 -22.91 6.74
CA GLU A 476 27.48 -23.89 5.88
C GLU A 476 25.97 -23.86 6.10
N VAL A 477 25.20 -23.82 5.03
CA VAL A 477 23.74 -23.95 5.10
C VAL A 477 23.40 -25.43 5.29
N SER A 478 22.89 -25.77 6.46
CA SER A 478 22.44 -27.13 6.80
C SER A 478 20.95 -27.15 7.08
N SER A 479 20.28 -28.25 6.74
CA SER A 479 18.92 -28.56 7.24
C SER A 479 18.94 -29.30 8.58
N GLU A 480 20.13 -29.69 9.05
CA GLU A 480 20.30 -30.33 10.34
C GLU A 480 20.04 -29.33 11.47
N LYS A 481 19.03 -29.63 12.28
CA LYS A 481 18.74 -28.85 13.48
C LYS A 481 19.58 -29.40 14.63
N LEU A 482 20.55 -28.63 15.10
CA LEU A 482 21.18 -28.88 16.39
C LEU A 482 20.15 -28.59 17.49
N SER A 483 19.74 -29.62 18.21
CA SER A 483 18.55 -29.60 19.06
C SER A 483 18.80 -29.10 20.48
N ILE A 484 20.05 -29.03 20.94
CA ILE A 484 20.38 -28.63 22.30
C ILE A 484 20.79 -27.16 22.31
N HIS A 485 20.02 -26.36 23.04
CA HIS A 485 20.34 -24.97 23.34
C HIS A 485 21.34 -24.90 24.49
N ILE A 486 22.52 -24.34 24.24
CA ILE A 486 23.58 -24.19 25.23
C ILE A 486 23.63 -22.72 25.66
N ILE A 487 23.51 -22.49 26.96
CA ILE A 487 23.62 -21.18 27.60
C ILE A 487 24.82 -21.24 28.53
N VAL A 488 25.82 -20.40 28.29
CA VAL A 488 27.03 -20.35 29.13
C VAL A 488 27.15 -18.97 29.75
N GLU A 489 27.23 -18.89 31.08
CA GLU A 489 27.47 -17.66 31.84
C GLU A 489 28.91 -17.61 32.36
N ASN A 490 29.64 -16.54 32.06
CA ASN A 490 30.95 -16.30 32.65
C ASN A 490 30.80 -15.80 34.08
N SER A 491 31.40 -16.53 35.01
CA SER A 491 31.37 -16.23 36.44
C SER A 491 32.02 -14.88 36.81
N ILE A 492 32.97 -14.38 36.01
CA ILE A 492 33.71 -13.14 36.31
C ILE A 492 32.90 -11.89 35.93
N ASP A 493 32.53 -11.76 34.66
CA ASP A 493 31.95 -10.53 34.09
C ASP A 493 30.44 -10.62 33.84
N LYS A 494 29.84 -11.79 34.13
CA LYS A 494 28.42 -12.06 33.92
C LYS A 494 27.98 -11.96 32.46
N GLN A 495 28.93 -12.05 31.52
CA GLN A 495 28.62 -12.21 30.11
C GLN A 495 27.97 -13.57 29.88
N THR A 496 26.94 -13.61 29.04
CA THR A 496 26.26 -14.84 28.64
C THR A 496 26.38 -15.01 27.13
N VAL A 497 26.64 -16.23 26.68
CA VAL A 497 26.56 -16.61 25.26
C VAL A 497 25.58 -17.74 25.07
N ASN A 498 24.90 -17.72 23.92
CA ASN A 498 23.89 -18.70 23.56
C ASN A 498 24.21 -19.25 22.17
N TYR A 499 24.17 -20.57 22.03
CA TYR A 499 24.35 -21.27 20.77
C TYR A 499 23.68 -22.64 20.81
N TYR A 500 23.56 -23.31 19.66
CA TYR A 500 23.05 -24.68 19.61
C TYR A 500 24.15 -25.65 19.20
N SER A 501 24.12 -26.84 19.79
CA SER A 501 25.12 -27.88 19.60
C SER A 501 24.48 -29.26 19.42
N SER A 502 25.24 -30.21 18.88
CA SER A 502 24.88 -31.63 18.88
C SER A 502 25.00 -32.23 20.28
N SER A 503 24.23 -33.28 20.57
CA SER A 503 24.34 -34.03 21.82
C SER A 503 25.67 -34.77 21.97
N GLN A 504 26.33 -35.04 20.84
CA GLN A 504 27.63 -35.70 20.78
C GLN A 504 28.81 -34.72 20.94
N THR A 505 28.54 -33.41 21.08
CA THR A 505 29.61 -32.43 21.26
C THR A 505 30.25 -32.63 22.65
N GLN A 506 31.57 -32.82 22.66
CA GLN A 506 32.35 -33.02 23.87
C GLN A 506 32.41 -31.74 24.73
N PHE A 507 32.46 -31.88 26.05
CA PHE A 507 32.48 -30.72 26.96
C PHE A 507 33.66 -29.78 26.71
N HIS A 508 34.84 -30.31 26.39
CA HIS A 508 36.00 -29.47 26.06
C HIS A 508 35.77 -28.62 24.80
N ARG A 509 35.00 -29.13 23.83
CA ARG A 509 34.63 -28.38 22.62
C ARG A 509 33.57 -27.32 22.94
N LEU A 510 32.57 -27.63 23.76
CA LEU A 510 31.62 -26.63 24.26
C LEU A 510 32.32 -25.48 24.99
N ARG A 511 33.31 -25.80 25.84
CA ARG A 511 34.16 -24.78 26.48
C ARG A 511 34.84 -23.91 25.45
N SER A 512 35.44 -24.53 24.43
CA SER A 512 36.18 -23.82 23.39
C SER A 512 35.27 -22.88 22.60
N ILE A 513 34.06 -23.32 22.24
CA ILE A 513 33.03 -22.49 21.58
C ILE A 513 32.63 -21.31 22.47
N ALA A 514 32.28 -21.56 23.73
CA ALA A 514 31.88 -20.50 24.65
C ALA A 514 33.00 -19.47 24.85
N CYS A 515 34.24 -19.94 25.02
CA CYS A 515 35.41 -19.07 25.12
C CYS A 515 35.65 -18.27 23.83
N GLN A 516 35.49 -18.87 22.65
CA GLN A 516 35.59 -18.17 21.38
C GLN A 516 34.53 -17.05 21.29
N LEU A 517 33.28 -17.34 21.64
CA LEU A 517 32.18 -16.38 21.58
C LEU A 517 32.32 -15.23 22.60
N MET A 518 33.05 -15.44 23.69
CA MET A 518 33.33 -14.44 24.73
C MET A 518 34.72 -13.78 24.60
N HIS A 519 35.52 -14.12 23.58
CA HIS A 519 36.92 -13.70 23.45
C HIS A 519 37.77 -14.02 24.69
N LEU A 520 37.63 -15.24 25.22
CA LEU A 520 38.36 -15.77 26.36
C LEU A 520 39.37 -16.83 25.92
N ASN A 521 40.48 -16.94 26.64
CA ASN A 521 41.43 -18.02 26.42
C ASN A 521 40.95 -19.31 27.13
N PRO A 522 40.62 -20.39 26.41
CA PRO A 522 40.03 -21.60 27.00
C PRO A 522 40.95 -22.32 28.00
N LYS A 523 42.27 -22.05 28.00
CA LYS A 523 43.22 -22.60 28.97
C LYS A 523 42.88 -22.22 30.41
N PHE A 524 42.27 -21.06 30.62
CA PHE A 524 42.03 -20.50 31.95
C PHE A 524 40.61 -20.71 32.47
N TYR A 525 39.76 -21.40 31.72
CA TYR A 525 38.36 -21.57 32.06
C TYR A 525 37.96 -23.05 32.09
N GLN A 526 37.00 -23.33 32.95
CA GLN A 526 36.42 -24.66 33.18
C GLN A 526 34.91 -24.54 33.12
N LEU A 527 34.24 -25.53 32.53
CA LEU A 527 32.78 -25.60 32.55
C LEU A 527 32.30 -26.33 33.80
N MET A 528 31.23 -25.80 34.39
CA MET A 528 30.50 -26.43 35.49
C MET A 528 29.05 -26.65 35.09
N TYR A 529 28.47 -27.76 35.56
CA TYR A 529 27.06 -28.07 35.45
C TYR A 529 26.52 -28.47 36.83
N ASP A 530 25.52 -27.75 37.32
CA ASP A 530 24.94 -27.93 38.66
C ASP A 530 26.00 -28.02 39.79
N GLY A 531 27.05 -27.19 39.69
CA GLY A 531 28.15 -27.16 40.66
C GLY A 531 29.16 -28.31 40.55
N THR A 532 29.03 -29.17 39.53
CA THR A 532 29.99 -30.24 39.21
C THR A 532 30.90 -29.83 38.06
N GLU A 533 32.18 -30.11 38.20
CA GLU A 533 33.19 -29.82 37.17
C GLU A 533 33.08 -30.79 35.99
N LEU A 534 33.04 -30.24 34.78
CA LEU A 534 33.04 -31.01 33.53
C LEU A 534 34.47 -31.07 32.96
N SER A 535 35.33 -31.88 33.58
CA SER A 535 36.77 -31.96 33.27
C SER A 535 37.19 -33.13 32.38
N ASP A 536 36.29 -34.06 32.07
CA ASP A 536 36.61 -35.21 31.24
C ASP A 536 36.47 -34.85 29.76
N ASP A 537 37.58 -34.90 29.03
CA ASP A 537 37.67 -34.54 27.60
C ASP A 537 36.88 -35.50 26.70
N GLU A 538 36.58 -36.73 27.18
CA GLU A 538 35.81 -37.73 26.44
C GLU A 538 34.30 -37.61 26.66
N MET A 539 33.85 -36.93 27.72
CA MET A 539 32.42 -36.79 28.02
C MET A 539 31.73 -35.78 27.09
N CYS A 540 30.46 -36.08 26.79
CA CYS A 540 29.58 -35.28 25.95
C CYS A 540 28.22 -35.04 26.62
N LEU A 541 27.34 -34.29 25.96
CA LEU A 541 26.02 -33.98 26.51
C LEU A 541 25.12 -35.22 26.64
N ASP A 542 25.31 -36.24 25.80
CA ASP A 542 24.60 -37.52 25.91
C ASP A 542 24.92 -38.31 27.19
N ASP A 543 26.04 -38.00 27.86
CA ASP A 543 26.42 -38.64 29.12
C ASP A 543 25.68 -38.04 30.34
N LEU A 544 24.91 -36.95 30.15
CA LEU A 544 24.05 -36.40 31.18
C LEU A 544 22.79 -37.28 31.36
N GLU A 545 22.40 -37.57 32.61
CA GLU A 545 21.29 -38.48 32.94
C GLU A 545 19.96 -38.15 32.24
N THR A 546 19.76 -36.87 31.92
CA THR A 546 18.75 -36.39 30.99
C THR A 546 19.43 -35.41 30.04
N VAL A 547 19.23 -35.56 28.73
CA VAL A 547 19.64 -34.57 27.74
C VAL A 547 18.50 -33.55 27.60
N PRO A 548 18.55 -32.39 28.28
CA PRO A 548 17.51 -31.39 28.11
C PRO A 548 17.66 -30.71 26.74
N ASN A 549 16.56 -30.15 26.24
CA ASN A 549 16.61 -29.27 25.07
C ASN A 549 17.37 -27.96 25.36
N GLU A 550 17.64 -27.66 26.63
CA GLU A 550 18.39 -26.49 27.09
C GLU A 550 19.33 -26.88 28.24
N VAL A 551 20.61 -26.58 28.11
CA VAL A 551 21.65 -26.82 29.12
C VAL A 551 22.24 -25.47 29.53
N LYS A 552 22.29 -25.22 30.84
CA LYS A 552 22.92 -24.04 31.43
C LYS A 552 24.23 -24.43 32.08
N LEU A 553 25.30 -23.75 31.71
CA LEU A 553 26.65 -24.01 32.18
C LEU A 553 27.26 -22.74 32.76
N ASP A 554 28.02 -22.90 33.84
CA ASP A 554 28.85 -21.82 34.37
C ASP A 554 30.28 -21.97 33.85
N LEU A 555 30.85 -20.89 33.31
CA LEU A 555 32.25 -20.83 32.93
C LEU A 555 33.05 -20.18 34.05
N ILE A 556 33.84 -21.01 34.76
CA ILE A 556 34.64 -20.59 35.91
C ILE A 556 36.09 -20.40 35.50
N CYS A 557 36.66 -19.26 35.86
CA CYS A 557 38.08 -19.01 35.71
C CYS A 557 38.88 -19.77 36.77
N ILE A 558 39.80 -20.62 36.34
CA ILE A 558 40.69 -21.42 37.19
C ILE A 558 42.11 -20.83 37.27
N ALA A 559 42.39 -19.73 36.56
CA ALA A 559 43.70 -19.09 36.60
C ALA A 559 44.03 -18.56 38.01
N PRO A 560 45.27 -18.79 38.49
CA PRO A 560 45.69 -18.36 39.82
C PRO A 560 45.92 -16.85 39.92
N LEU A 561 46.17 -16.17 38.80
CA LEU A 561 46.50 -14.74 38.73
C LEU A 561 45.62 -14.02 37.72
N LYS A 562 45.48 -12.71 37.90
CA LYS A 562 44.79 -11.82 36.95
C LYS A 562 45.66 -10.60 36.63
N ALA A 563 45.57 -10.12 35.41
CA ALA A 563 46.12 -8.85 34.98
C ALA A 563 44.97 -7.89 34.69
N SER A 564 44.95 -6.73 35.33
CA SER A 564 44.07 -5.61 34.99
C SER A 564 44.82 -4.69 34.05
N ILE A 565 44.46 -4.69 32.77
CA ILE A 565 45.12 -3.90 31.75
C ILE A 565 44.25 -2.69 31.41
N LYS A 566 44.78 -1.51 31.69
CA LYS A 566 44.13 -0.23 31.41
C LYS A 566 44.65 0.38 30.09
N PHE A 567 43.75 0.89 29.27
CA PHE A 567 44.08 1.73 28.12
C PHE A 567 43.05 2.87 28.02
N GLU A 568 43.51 4.12 28.12
CA GLU A 568 42.65 5.30 28.17
C GLU A 568 41.58 5.19 29.29
N GLN A 569 40.29 5.16 28.94
CA GLN A 569 39.16 5.01 29.86
C GLN A 569 38.67 3.56 29.99
N MET A 570 39.31 2.61 29.27
CA MET A 570 38.95 1.20 29.29
C MET A 570 39.89 0.43 30.23
N GLU A 571 39.34 -0.54 30.93
CA GLU A 571 40.08 -1.47 31.79
C GLU A 571 39.52 -2.87 31.55
N VAL A 572 40.39 -3.84 31.28
CA VAL A 572 40.00 -5.24 31.05
C VAL A 572 40.76 -6.15 32.02
N LEU A 573 40.07 -7.17 32.52
CA LEU A 573 40.65 -8.20 33.35
C LEU A 573 40.97 -9.43 32.50
N ILE A 574 42.21 -9.89 32.61
CA ILE A 574 42.76 -11.01 31.84
C ILE A 574 43.32 -12.05 32.82
N PRO A 575 42.77 -13.27 32.86
CA PRO A 575 43.33 -14.35 33.66
C PRO A 575 44.67 -14.81 33.09
N CYS A 576 45.61 -15.19 33.96
CA CYS A 576 46.95 -15.60 33.54
C CYS A 576 47.61 -16.59 34.50
N THR A 577 48.67 -17.22 34.01
CA THR A 577 49.57 -18.09 34.78
C THR A 577 50.98 -17.52 34.76
N GLU A 578 51.85 -17.98 35.67
CA GLU A 578 53.26 -17.57 35.71
C GLU A 578 54.00 -17.81 34.38
N GLU A 579 53.58 -18.80 33.59
CA GLU A 579 54.14 -19.10 32.28
C GLU A 579 53.61 -18.23 31.13
N THR A 580 52.56 -17.42 31.36
CA THR A 580 51.96 -16.58 30.32
C THR A 580 52.93 -15.47 29.90
N LEU A 581 53.01 -15.16 28.61
CA LEU A 581 53.83 -14.04 28.13
C LEU A 581 53.08 -12.71 28.22
N ALA A 582 53.81 -11.62 28.48
CA ALA A 582 53.26 -10.27 28.48
C ALA A 582 52.61 -9.94 27.12
N SER A 583 53.21 -10.36 26.01
CA SER A 583 52.63 -10.20 24.67
C SER A 583 51.25 -10.87 24.53
N GLU A 584 51.06 -12.04 25.14
CA GLU A 584 49.77 -12.76 25.10
C GLU A 584 48.69 -11.99 25.85
N LEU A 585 49.03 -11.40 27.01
CA LEU A 585 48.09 -10.55 27.74
C LEU A 585 47.69 -9.31 26.93
N VAL A 586 48.65 -8.67 26.26
CA VAL A 586 48.37 -7.49 25.44
C VAL A 586 47.52 -7.86 24.23
N GLU A 587 47.80 -8.97 23.56
CA GLU A 587 46.95 -9.44 22.47
C GLU A 587 45.50 -9.69 22.91
N GLU A 588 45.29 -10.34 24.05
CA GLU A 588 43.96 -10.58 24.60
C GLU A 588 43.28 -9.27 25.04
N ALA A 589 44.04 -8.33 25.62
CA ALA A 589 43.53 -7.01 25.99
C ALA A 589 43.05 -6.23 24.76
N LEU A 590 43.88 -6.19 23.72
CA LEU A 590 43.57 -5.51 22.48
C LEU A 590 42.31 -6.11 21.83
N LEU A 591 42.18 -7.43 21.79
CA LEU A 591 40.98 -8.09 21.29
C LEU A 591 39.73 -7.70 22.09
N LYS A 592 39.78 -7.77 23.43
CA LYS A 592 38.66 -7.36 24.29
C LYS A 592 38.29 -5.88 24.16
N MET A 593 39.26 -5.04 23.80
CA MET A 593 39.08 -3.62 23.52
C MET A 593 38.75 -3.31 22.04
N ASN A 594 38.51 -4.33 21.20
CA ASN A 594 38.21 -4.24 19.77
C ASN A 594 39.34 -3.63 18.91
N PHE A 595 40.60 -3.80 19.31
CA PHE A 595 41.77 -3.49 18.50
C PHE A 595 42.29 -4.74 17.78
N SER A 596 42.78 -4.56 16.55
CA SER A 596 43.44 -5.63 15.79
C SER A 596 44.75 -6.08 16.46
N LYS A 597 45.01 -7.40 16.45
CA LYS A 597 46.29 -8.00 16.87
C LYS A 597 47.49 -7.44 16.12
N SER A 598 47.32 -7.03 14.86
CA SER A 598 48.39 -6.43 14.04
C SER A 598 48.92 -5.11 14.61
N ASN A 599 48.22 -4.51 15.58
CA ASN A 599 48.63 -3.29 16.25
C ASN A 599 49.57 -3.52 17.45
N LEU A 600 49.90 -4.77 17.82
CA LEU A 600 50.74 -5.07 18.99
C LEU A 600 52.03 -4.23 19.04
N CYS A 601 52.69 -4.05 17.88
CA CYS A 601 53.93 -3.27 17.78
C CYS A 601 53.78 -1.78 18.10
N GLN A 602 52.55 -1.24 18.07
CA GLN A 602 52.22 0.15 18.35
C GLN A 602 52.03 0.45 19.83
N PHE A 603 52.08 -0.55 20.70
CA PHE A 603 51.84 -0.40 22.13
C PHE A 603 53.06 -0.74 22.96
N GLU A 604 53.12 -0.14 24.15
CA GLU A 604 54.05 -0.43 25.23
C GLU A 604 53.23 -0.77 26.48
N LEU A 605 53.75 -1.70 27.29
CA LEU A 605 53.12 -2.17 28.51
C LEU A 605 53.90 -1.65 29.71
N PHE A 606 53.19 -1.12 30.70
CA PHE A 606 53.75 -0.60 31.94
C PHE A 606 53.11 -1.29 33.14
N ALA A 607 53.91 -1.70 34.12
CA ALA A 607 53.46 -2.12 35.42
C ALA A 607 53.18 -0.88 36.30
N LEU A 608 51.96 -0.82 36.85
CA LEU A 608 51.51 0.28 37.71
C LEU A 608 51.76 -0.09 39.19
N VAL A 609 53.00 0.11 39.64
CA VAL A 609 53.38 0.06 41.07
C VAL A 609 53.64 1.48 41.59
N ASP A 610 54.42 1.65 42.68
CA ASP A 610 54.75 2.98 43.23
C ASP A 610 55.39 3.91 42.16
N GLU A 611 56.09 3.34 41.19
CA GLU A 611 56.58 3.99 39.97
C GLU A 611 56.14 3.19 38.73
N GLU A 612 55.93 3.86 37.58
CA GLU A 612 55.63 3.17 36.32
C GLU A 612 56.88 2.48 35.78
N ILE A 613 56.83 1.16 35.61
CA ILE A 613 57.95 0.35 35.11
C ILE A 613 57.55 -0.27 33.77
N GLN A 614 58.37 -0.05 32.73
CA GLN A 614 58.14 -0.65 31.41
C GLN A 614 58.36 -2.17 31.47
N VAL A 615 57.42 -2.93 30.92
CA VAL A 615 57.45 -4.40 30.82
C VAL A 615 57.78 -4.79 29.39
N GLU A 616 58.81 -5.62 29.21
CA GLU A 616 59.15 -6.16 27.89
C GLU A 616 58.13 -7.23 27.47
N MET A 617 57.73 -7.23 26.19
CA MET A 617 56.64 -8.07 25.70
C MET A 617 56.97 -9.58 25.71
N ASP A 618 58.25 -9.92 25.72
CA ASP A 618 58.76 -11.29 25.80
C ASP A 618 58.95 -11.79 27.24
N TYR A 619 58.68 -10.97 28.26
CA TYR A 619 58.69 -11.41 29.65
C TYR A 619 57.54 -12.34 29.95
N LYS A 620 57.79 -13.30 30.82
CA LYS A 620 56.74 -14.11 31.41
C LYS A 620 56.15 -13.40 32.62
N ILE A 621 54.94 -13.81 32.99
CA ILE A 621 54.27 -13.28 34.18
C ILE A 621 55.03 -13.61 35.46
N GLU A 622 55.81 -14.70 35.52
CA GLU A 622 56.73 -14.94 36.65
C GLU A 622 57.68 -13.75 36.88
N ASP A 623 58.30 -13.22 35.82
CA ASP A 623 59.24 -12.10 35.88
C ASP A 623 58.52 -10.78 36.18
N VAL A 624 57.36 -10.56 35.57
CA VAL A 624 56.53 -9.36 35.80
C VAL A 624 56.01 -9.33 37.23
N ARG A 625 55.70 -10.48 37.81
CA ARG A 625 55.16 -10.61 39.17
C ARG A 625 56.16 -10.17 40.24
N GLU A 626 57.48 -10.32 39.99
CA GLU A 626 58.52 -9.84 40.92
C GLU A 626 58.46 -8.34 41.19
N ILE A 627 57.83 -7.58 40.29
CA ILE A 627 57.63 -6.13 40.43
C ILE A 627 56.54 -5.80 41.48
N PHE A 628 55.60 -6.72 41.70
CA PHE A 628 54.45 -6.53 42.58
C PHE A 628 54.67 -7.16 43.97
N PRO A 629 53.96 -6.71 45.02
CA PRO A 629 53.98 -7.37 46.33
C PRO A 629 53.58 -8.85 46.25
N GLU A 630 54.19 -9.72 47.07
CA GLU A 630 53.99 -11.19 47.01
C GLU A 630 52.52 -11.64 47.08
N ASP A 631 51.68 -10.90 47.81
CA ASP A 631 50.24 -11.17 48.01
C ASP A 631 49.33 -10.62 46.89
N THR A 632 49.90 -10.16 45.76
CA THR A 632 49.12 -9.56 44.68
C THR A 632 48.38 -10.61 43.85
N GLU A 633 47.07 -10.70 44.01
CA GLU A 633 46.20 -11.55 43.17
C GLU A 633 45.90 -10.94 41.80
N THR A 634 45.94 -9.60 41.68
CA THR A 634 45.66 -8.86 40.44
C THR A 634 46.75 -7.84 40.16
N MET A 635 47.57 -8.10 39.14
CA MET A 635 48.60 -7.18 38.66
C MET A 635 47.95 -6.03 37.90
N LYS A 636 48.33 -4.78 38.21
CA LYS A 636 47.81 -3.60 37.51
C LYS A 636 48.80 -3.17 36.44
N LEU A 637 48.34 -3.16 35.19
CA LEU A 637 49.15 -2.82 34.02
C LEU A 637 48.47 -1.71 33.21
N GLU A 638 49.24 -0.92 32.48
CA GLU A 638 48.77 0.10 31.57
C GLU A 638 49.38 -0.07 30.19
N LEU A 639 48.53 -0.03 29.16
CA LEU A 639 48.94 0.09 27.78
C LEU A 639 49.08 1.57 27.41
N LYS A 640 50.16 1.91 26.71
CA LYS A 640 50.35 3.23 26.10
C LYS A 640 50.68 3.06 24.63
N LYS A 641 50.16 3.95 23.78
CA LYS A 641 50.48 3.96 22.35
C LYS A 641 51.83 4.66 22.15
N LYS A 642 52.71 4.06 21.35
CA LYS A 642 54.04 4.60 20.99
C LYS A 642 53.95 5.90 20.20
#